data_AF-A0A8S1R6H7-F1
#
_entry.id   AF-A0A8S1R6H7-F1
#
_cell.length_a   1.000
_cell.length_b   1.000
_cell.length_c   1.000
_cell.angle_alpha   90.00
_cell.angle_beta   90.00
_cell.angle_gamma   90.00
#
_symmetry.space_group_name_H-M   'P 1'
#
loop_
_entity.id
_entity.type
_entity.pdbx_description
1 polymer ?
#
loop_
_entity_poly.entity_id
_entity_poly.type
_entity_poly.pdbx_seq_one_letter_code
_entity_poly.pdbx_strand_id
1 'polypeptide(L)'
;MEHKINIFFNFTFLKIHFSNKNFQQMHKKQHNQKIIRNYNNMKQVMIQSKEKHIKQQNLRKYQKINEIILQVQLTQLYQLLKICKLMMKNQLIILMNILYRILSLHIQLFKLKEKQMSEFQMKHKNSKFSQEMKKNESNIIDIENKTVQILGNVYDHDQINQDNIVFEGSQASSMAGLRKSVYYRKYTLINQLNNFTTFIPLLNKLFGFFAFALINQIIFISINMSFSKKDFYSLNYYYESIQINHYFIEPMQIFFLARYMLIDYQFLSLSQAISQDQLNYHLKFINPLITESYDEYKKNFQEHFKDEKLLEFIRNQYVLISQQSYHQLPVQLKEYNVTLFTAFSILLDSFYKLKQSYINPVPQQGANPHTTYQYKNYVIFVTIFDNISDQMYIESIFQIELVVKRWIIMVIPISFLLIFSLLLLAYYYNLFNHLLEKFFNLNQHIAQIDLDLDQKRQQFIFQSLKQGSELIHMYKFNLVGKEELLTKHKTKEMQKELKNAGQESRAIKFSVKISTIPLICCVLALLVQYLLICGSLTYVGSVYMSKFSKTIHFFKSISDIGVYVPASFSQKEILYFFSYFPYYTNDDRAFFVEQIQKAVTKIDTFLLQDIESSQLQFSAQFLDTYEYLEENNLCPLLNSSKYYDFDYFCSNSQNGILKLGLRASLTNFNSILKNELSINFPSTRKQPPKEELEAVYLCSDIITEITNKMEQDIKSQTQIIEELYNIITAISLTYTIVLIITIQFSVYKKFRLNLNRTKMISLIFPLETIFLNDHFERELRRMVTSEKLI
;
A
#
# COMPACT_ATOMS: atom_id res chain seq x y z
N MET A 1 33.53 0.83 -59.84
CA MET A 1 32.09 1.03 -59.58
C MET A 1 31.95 2.21 -58.62
N GLU A 2 32.10 3.46 -59.06
CA GLU A 2 31.17 4.24 -59.93
C GLU A 2 29.76 4.22 -59.35
N HIS A 3 29.13 5.33 -58.97
CA HIS A 3 28.99 6.58 -59.72
C HIS A 3 29.01 7.86 -58.86
N LYS A 4 29.72 8.86 -59.39
CA LYS A 4 29.52 10.30 -59.18
C LYS A 4 28.25 10.77 -59.89
N ILE A 5 27.62 11.84 -59.40
CA ILE A 5 27.11 12.94 -60.26
C ILE A 5 27.43 14.29 -59.59
N ASN A 6 28.22 15.08 -60.34
CA ASN A 6 28.51 16.51 -60.19
C ASN A 6 27.28 17.36 -60.55
N ILE A 7 27.25 18.64 -60.16
CA ILE A 7 27.23 19.77 -61.11
C ILE A 7 27.74 21.05 -60.42
N PHE A 8 28.66 21.70 -61.15
CA PHE A 8 29.37 22.94 -60.93
C PHE A 8 28.49 24.19 -61.18
N PHE A 9 28.90 25.35 -60.63
CA PHE A 9 29.23 26.51 -61.48
C PHE A 9 30.21 27.45 -60.76
N ASN A 10 31.41 27.56 -61.34
CA ASN A 10 32.43 28.57 -61.06
C ASN A 10 32.17 29.81 -61.93
N PHE A 11 32.52 30.99 -61.43
CA PHE A 11 33.07 32.05 -62.28
C PHE A 11 34.19 32.80 -61.51
N THR A 12 35.40 32.64 -62.03
CA THR A 12 36.59 33.46 -61.76
C THR A 12 36.97 34.17 -63.05
N PHE A 13 37.41 35.43 -62.98
CA PHE A 13 38.34 36.15 -63.88
C PHE A 13 38.43 37.58 -63.30
N LEU A 14 39.52 38.35 -63.27
CA LEU A 14 40.97 38.18 -63.45
C LEU A 14 41.60 39.48 -62.87
N LYS A 15 42.84 39.40 -62.37
CA LYS A 15 43.70 40.57 -62.10
C LYS A 15 44.30 41.10 -63.40
N ILE A 16 44.34 42.41 -63.59
CA ILE A 16 45.27 43.10 -64.51
C ILE A 16 45.87 44.33 -63.81
N HIS A 17 47.19 44.47 -63.92
CA HIS A 17 48.06 45.58 -63.51
C HIS A 17 48.20 46.60 -64.65
N PHE A 18 48.37 47.90 -64.33
CA PHE A 18 49.21 48.97 -64.97
C PHE A 18 48.71 50.34 -64.44
N SER A 19 49.45 51.06 -63.60
CA SER A 19 50.47 52.10 -63.88
C SER A 19 49.94 53.47 -64.37
N ASN A 20 50.13 54.48 -63.51
CA ASN A 20 50.52 55.88 -63.73
C ASN A 20 49.84 56.76 -64.81
N LYS A 21 49.11 57.82 -64.38
CA LYS A 21 49.58 59.23 -64.36
C LYS A 21 48.44 60.20 -63.97
N ASN A 22 48.71 60.96 -62.90
CA ASN A 22 48.50 62.40 -62.69
C ASN A 22 47.22 63.15 -63.14
N PHE A 23 46.70 63.88 -62.15
CA PHE A 23 46.04 65.20 -62.20
C PHE A 23 44.68 65.35 -62.89
N GLN A 24 43.60 65.34 -62.09
CA GLN A 24 42.94 66.59 -61.68
C GLN A 24 42.01 66.33 -60.49
N GLN A 25 42.37 66.97 -59.37
CA GLN A 25 41.72 66.91 -58.07
C GLN A 25 40.51 67.86 -58.00
N MET A 26 39.66 67.59 -56.99
CA MET A 26 38.89 68.59 -56.22
C MET A 26 37.46 68.98 -56.60
N HIS A 27 36.69 68.21 -57.41
CA HIS A 27 35.21 68.41 -57.39
C HIS A 27 34.29 67.18 -57.45
N LYS A 28 34.79 65.95 -57.67
CA LYS A 28 33.94 64.73 -57.73
C LYS A 28 33.85 63.89 -56.44
N LYS A 29 34.66 64.16 -55.40
CA LYS A 29 34.66 63.36 -54.15
C LYS A 29 33.45 63.62 -53.24
N GLN A 30 32.87 64.82 -53.25
CA GLN A 30 31.72 65.13 -52.39
C GLN A 30 30.40 64.53 -52.90
N HIS A 31 30.22 64.40 -54.22
CA HIS A 31 28.97 63.87 -54.77
C HIS A 31 28.85 62.35 -54.62
N ASN A 32 29.95 61.60 -54.81
CA ASN A 32 29.97 60.14 -54.62
C ASN A 32 29.89 59.74 -53.14
N GLN A 33 30.45 60.53 -52.20
CA GLN A 33 30.31 60.26 -50.77
C GLN A 33 28.87 60.48 -50.27
N LYS A 34 28.12 61.43 -50.85
CA LYS A 34 26.70 61.65 -50.53
C LYS A 34 25.81 60.48 -50.99
N ILE A 35 26.06 59.96 -52.19
CA ILE A 35 25.29 58.82 -52.74
C ILE A 35 25.58 57.53 -51.95
N ILE A 36 26.84 57.27 -51.61
CA ILE A 36 27.21 56.10 -50.78
C ILE A 36 26.65 56.22 -49.36
N ARG A 37 26.65 57.41 -48.74
CA ARG A 37 26.01 57.63 -47.44
C ARG A 37 24.50 57.42 -47.47
N ASN A 38 23.81 57.90 -48.51
CA ASN A 38 22.37 57.72 -48.64
C ASN A 38 22.00 56.24 -48.88
N TYR A 39 22.78 55.51 -49.68
CA TYR A 39 22.58 54.08 -49.89
C TYR A 39 22.80 53.26 -48.60
N ASN A 40 23.85 53.57 -47.83
CA ASN A 40 24.13 52.90 -46.56
C ASN A 40 23.08 53.22 -45.49
N ASN A 41 22.57 54.46 -45.44
CA ASN A 41 21.47 54.83 -44.55
C ASN A 41 20.18 54.08 -44.91
N MET A 42 19.85 53.97 -46.20
CA MET A 42 18.65 53.24 -46.65
C MET A 42 18.76 51.74 -46.35
N LYS A 43 19.97 51.15 -46.51
CA LYS A 43 20.25 49.75 -46.16
C LYS A 43 20.13 49.51 -44.65
N GLN A 44 20.63 50.42 -43.81
CA GLN A 44 20.46 50.32 -42.35
C GLN A 44 19.00 50.44 -41.91
N VAL A 45 18.21 51.33 -42.53
CA VAL A 45 16.78 51.47 -42.24
C VAL A 45 16.01 50.19 -42.61
N MET A 46 16.33 49.55 -43.73
CA MET A 46 15.73 48.26 -44.12
C MET A 46 16.13 47.10 -43.21
N ILE A 47 17.36 47.08 -42.70
CA ILE A 47 17.81 46.06 -41.74
C ILE A 47 17.08 46.24 -40.40
N GLN A 48 16.97 47.49 -39.91
CA GLN A 48 16.25 47.80 -38.67
C GLN A 48 14.74 47.51 -38.78
N SER A 49 14.12 47.72 -39.94
CA SER A 49 12.71 47.38 -40.14
C SER A 49 12.48 45.87 -40.19
N LYS A 50 13.36 45.10 -40.85
CA LYS A 50 13.33 43.63 -40.83
C LYS A 50 13.54 43.06 -39.43
N GLU A 51 14.48 43.58 -38.66
CA GLU A 51 14.72 43.13 -37.28
C GLU A 51 13.53 43.42 -36.35
N LYS A 52 12.87 44.58 -36.51
CA LYS A 52 11.62 44.90 -35.78
C LYS A 52 10.50 43.93 -36.15
N HIS A 53 10.34 43.61 -37.43
CA HIS A 53 9.32 42.66 -37.89
C HIS A 53 9.58 41.23 -37.38
N ILE A 54 10.83 40.77 -37.39
CA ILE A 54 11.21 39.44 -36.87
C ILE A 54 10.99 39.36 -35.36
N LYS A 55 11.36 40.40 -34.60
CA LYS A 55 11.10 40.47 -33.15
C LYS A 55 9.61 40.45 -32.84
N GLN A 56 8.78 41.17 -33.60
CA GLN A 56 7.31 41.14 -33.43
C GLN A 56 6.70 39.78 -33.79
N GLN A 57 7.16 39.11 -34.84
CA GLN A 57 6.69 37.77 -35.18
C GLN A 57 7.07 36.73 -34.13
N ASN A 58 8.30 36.80 -33.59
CA ASN A 58 8.73 35.90 -32.52
C ASN A 58 7.93 36.12 -31.23
N LEU A 59 7.66 37.37 -30.85
CA LEU A 59 6.78 37.69 -29.73
C LEU A 59 5.37 37.11 -29.89
N ARG A 60 4.77 37.23 -31.09
CA ARG A 60 3.45 36.63 -31.37
C ARG A 60 3.48 35.09 -31.34
N LYS A 61 4.58 34.46 -31.78
CA LYS A 61 4.76 33.01 -31.66
C LYS A 61 4.89 32.55 -30.21
N TYR A 62 5.67 33.26 -29.39
CA TYR A 62 5.79 32.98 -27.95
C TYR A 62 4.46 33.14 -27.20
N GLN A 63 3.66 34.16 -27.53
CA GLN A 63 2.34 34.35 -26.95
C GLN A 63 1.40 33.18 -27.30
N LYS A 64 1.35 32.76 -28.56
CA LYS A 64 0.55 31.59 -28.98
C LYS A 64 0.98 30.28 -28.32
N ILE A 65 2.29 30.06 -28.16
CA ILE A 65 2.80 28.85 -27.49
C ILE A 65 2.39 28.83 -26.01
N ASN A 66 2.44 29.97 -25.32
CA ASN A 66 2.00 30.06 -23.93
C ASN A 66 0.48 29.86 -23.77
N GLU A 67 -0.34 30.37 -24.69
CA GLU A 67 -1.80 30.12 -24.70
C GLU A 67 -2.12 28.63 -24.90
N ILE A 68 -1.40 27.95 -25.79
CA ILE A 68 -1.58 26.51 -26.04
C ILE A 68 -1.17 25.69 -24.81
N ILE A 69 -0.03 26.02 -24.17
CA ILE A 69 0.42 25.33 -22.94
C ILE A 69 -0.61 25.51 -21.81
N LEU A 70 -1.17 26.71 -21.66
CA LEU A 70 -2.21 26.99 -20.67
C LEU A 70 -3.48 26.19 -20.94
N GLN A 71 -3.93 26.10 -22.21
CA GLN A 71 -5.10 25.32 -22.59
C GLN A 71 -4.91 23.82 -22.32
N VAL A 72 -3.73 23.27 -22.63
CA VAL A 72 -3.41 21.85 -22.38
C VAL A 72 -3.39 21.54 -20.88
N GLN A 73 -2.81 22.42 -20.06
CA GLN A 73 -2.80 22.24 -18.60
C GLN A 73 -4.22 22.32 -18.01
N LEU A 74 -5.07 23.22 -18.51
CA LEU A 74 -6.47 23.34 -18.07
C LEU A 74 -7.30 22.11 -18.47
N THR A 75 -7.09 21.54 -19.66
CA THR A 75 -7.81 20.33 -20.09
C THR A 75 -7.39 19.09 -19.31
N GLN A 76 -6.09 18.92 -19.03
CA GLN A 76 -5.59 17.83 -18.18
C GLN A 76 -6.14 17.93 -16.75
N LEU A 77 -6.22 19.13 -16.20
CA LEU A 77 -6.77 19.37 -14.86
C LEU A 77 -8.28 19.07 -14.80
N TYR A 78 -9.03 19.43 -15.84
CA TYR A 78 -10.47 19.17 -15.94
C TYR A 78 -10.77 17.66 -16.05
N GLN A 79 -9.94 16.91 -16.78
CA GLN A 79 -10.05 15.45 -16.88
C GLN A 79 -9.77 14.76 -15.52
N LEU A 80 -8.74 15.20 -14.79
CA LEU A 80 -8.44 14.74 -13.44
C LEU A 80 -9.59 15.00 -12.45
N LEU A 81 -10.19 16.19 -12.50
CA LEU A 81 -11.35 16.55 -11.67
C LEU A 81 -12.59 15.71 -11.99
N LYS A 82 -12.81 15.36 -13.26
CA LYS A 82 -13.93 14.51 -13.69
C LYS A 82 -13.77 13.07 -13.20
N ILE A 83 -12.54 12.54 -13.19
CA ILE A 83 -12.22 11.20 -12.67
C ILE A 83 -12.39 11.15 -11.15
N CYS A 84 -11.90 12.15 -10.41
CA CYS A 84 -12.06 12.20 -8.96
C CYS A 84 -13.52 12.34 -8.52
N LYS A 85 -14.36 13.05 -9.29
CA LYS A 85 -15.80 13.21 -8.99
C LYS A 85 -16.60 11.93 -9.17
N LEU A 86 -16.14 11.00 -10.01
CA LEU A 86 -16.83 9.74 -10.29
C LEU A 86 -16.63 8.67 -9.20
N MET A 87 -15.61 8.82 -8.34
CA MET A 87 -15.16 7.72 -7.46
C MET A 87 -15.63 7.77 -6.00
N MET A 88 -16.20 8.84 -5.44
CA MET A 88 -16.28 8.92 -3.96
C MET A 88 -17.49 9.63 -3.34
N LYS A 89 -18.08 8.97 -2.33
CA LYS A 89 -19.23 9.42 -1.52
C LYS A 89 -18.79 9.99 -0.15
N ASN A 90 -19.28 11.21 0.11
CA ASN A 90 -19.48 11.96 1.34
C ASN A 90 -18.35 12.33 2.35
N GLN A 91 -17.27 11.57 2.59
CA GLN A 91 -16.28 12.03 3.60
C GLN A 91 -15.13 12.89 3.03
N LEU A 92 -14.86 12.81 1.72
CA LEU A 92 -13.81 13.61 1.07
C LEU A 92 -14.25 15.02 0.63
N ILE A 93 -15.54 15.35 0.75
CA ILE A 93 -16.11 16.63 0.27
C ILE A 93 -15.55 17.82 1.06
N ILE A 94 -15.30 17.63 2.36
CA ILE A 94 -14.74 18.68 3.23
C ILE A 94 -13.28 18.96 2.84
N LEU A 95 -12.48 17.91 2.60
CA LEU A 95 -11.09 18.05 2.18
C LEU A 95 -10.99 18.65 0.75
N MET A 96 -11.89 18.26 -0.15
CA MET A 96 -11.99 18.83 -1.50
C MET A 96 -12.45 20.29 -1.50
N ASN A 97 -13.35 20.70 -0.60
CA ASN A 97 -13.73 22.10 -0.44
C ASN A 97 -12.59 22.97 0.07
N ILE A 98 -11.75 22.42 0.96
CA ILE A 98 -10.54 23.10 1.44
C ILE A 98 -9.52 23.23 0.30
N LEU A 99 -9.26 22.15 -0.45
CA LEU A 99 -8.39 22.16 -1.62
C LEU A 99 -8.87 23.09 -2.73
N TYR A 100 -10.18 23.11 -3.01
CA TYR A 100 -10.79 24.02 -3.98
C TYR A 100 -10.66 25.48 -3.55
N ARG A 101 -10.88 25.80 -2.26
CA ARG A 101 -10.67 27.15 -1.73
C ARG A 101 -9.22 27.60 -1.86
N ILE A 102 -8.26 26.75 -1.50
CA ILE A 102 -6.82 27.03 -1.62
C ILE A 102 -6.42 27.26 -3.08
N LEU A 103 -6.94 26.43 -3.99
CA LEU A 103 -6.66 26.55 -5.43
C LEU A 103 -7.27 27.83 -6.02
N SER A 104 -8.50 28.19 -5.64
CA SER A 104 -9.16 29.41 -6.11
C SER A 104 -8.43 30.69 -5.66
N LEU A 105 -7.90 30.69 -4.43
CA LEU A 105 -7.11 31.78 -3.87
C LEU A 105 -5.78 31.96 -4.63
N HIS A 106 -5.15 30.84 -5.03
CA HIS A 106 -3.94 30.87 -5.86
C HIS A 106 -4.19 31.39 -7.28
N ILE A 107 -5.31 31.02 -7.90
CA ILE A 107 -5.69 31.52 -9.23
C ILE A 107 -5.96 33.03 -9.18
N GLN A 108 -6.60 33.53 -8.11
CA GLN A 108 -6.81 34.97 -7.90
C GLN A 108 -5.49 35.72 -7.71
N LEU A 109 -4.55 35.18 -6.93
CA LEU A 109 -3.22 35.76 -6.75
C LEU A 109 -2.42 35.81 -8.06
N PHE A 110 -2.55 34.79 -8.91
CA PHE A 110 -1.87 34.73 -10.20
C PHE A 110 -2.41 35.79 -11.18
N LYS A 111 -3.75 35.94 -11.27
CA LYS A 111 -4.40 36.99 -12.08
C LYS A 111 -4.02 38.40 -11.63
N LEU A 112 -3.85 38.62 -10.32
CA LEU A 112 -3.40 39.90 -9.76
C LEU A 112 -1.97 40.23 -10.18
N LYS A 113 -1.09 39.22 -10.23
CA LYS A 113 0.31 39.36 -10.64
C LYS A 113 0.47 39.62 -12.13
N GLU A 114 -0.38 39.02 -12.95
CA GLU A 114 -0.43 39.24 -14.40
C GLU A 114 -0.93 40.66 -14.73
N LYS A 115 -1.94 41.15 -14.01
CA LYS A 115 -2.45 42.53 -14.14
C LYS A 115 -1.37 43.57 -13.81
N GLN A 116 -0.62 43.36 -12.73
CA GLN A 116 0.53 44.19 -12.36
C GLN A 116 1.65 44.17 -13.41
N MET A 117 1.91 43.03 -14.05
CA MET A 117 2.93 42.90 -15.11
C MET A 117 2.51 43.62 -16.39
N SER A 118 1.22 43.61 -16.72
CA SER A 118 0.66 44.28 -17.91
C SER A 118 0.61 45.81 -17.78
N GLU A 119 0.28 46.34 -16.59
CA GLU A 119 0.34 47.78 -16.31
C GLU A 119 1.78 48.32 -16.33
N PHE A 120 2.75 47.48 -15.96
CA PHE A 120 4.17 47.83 -15.98
C PHE A 120 4.74 47.94 -17.40
N GLN A 121 4.26 47.12 -18.34
CA GLN A 121 4.71 47.14 -19.74
C GLN A 121 4.14 48.35 -20.52
N MET A 122 3.00 48.92 -20.11
CA MET A 122 2.45 50.13 -20.74
C MET A 122 3.19 51.42 -20.34
N LYS A 123 3.83 51.47 -19.15
CA LYS A 123 4.56 52.67 -18.69
C LYS A 123 5.95 52.85 -19.31
N HIS A 124 6.52 51.82 -19.94
CA HIS A 124 7.92 51.85 -20.43
C HIS A 124 8.10 52.23 -21.91
N LYS A 125 7.12 52.91 -22.51
CA LYS A 125 7.09 53.22 -23.95
C LYS A 125 7.54 54.63 -24.36
N ASN A 126 8.41 55.29 -23.59
CA ASN A 126 9.06 56.56 -23.98
C ASN A 126 10.59 56.44 -23.93
N SER A 127 11.20 56.23 -25.09
CA SER A 127 12.66 56.12 -25.24
C SER A 127 13.28 57.44 -25.72
N LYS A 128 14.05 58.08 -24.85
CA LYS A 128 15.04 59.12 -25.16
C LYS A 128 16.47 58.54 -25.20
N PHE A 129 16.63 57.29 -25.63
CA PHE A 129 17.85 56.49 -25.43
C PHE A 129 18.70 56.27 -26.70
N SER A 130 18.34 56.88 -27.84
CA SER A 130 19.00 56.61 -29.13
C SER A 130 20.13 57.57 -29.51
N GLN A 131 20.44 58.59 -28.70
CA GLN A 131 21.49 59.58 -29.01
C GLN A 131 22.82 59.37 -28.28
N GLU A 132 22.89 58.58 -27.20
CA GLU A 132 24.16 58.34 -26.47
C GLU A 132 24.99 57.16 -27.01
N MET A 133 24.38 56.23 -27.75
CA MET A 133 25.08 55.03 -28.27
C MET A 133 26.14 55.33 -29.34
N LYS A 134 26.02 56.45 -30.09
CA LYS A 134 26.99 56.78 -31.15
C LYS A 134 28.31 57.40 -30.65
N LYS A 135 28.38 57.84 -29.39
CA LYS A 135 29.64 58.36 -28.79
C LYS A 135 30.48 57.26 -28.14
N ASN A 136 29.88 56.13 -27.76
CA ASN A 136 30.58 55.03 -27.09
C ASN A 136 31.26 54.03 -28.04
N GLU A 137 30.83 53.91 -29.29
CA GLU A 137 31.48 52.99 -30.26
C GLU A 137 32.92 53.40 -30.59
N SER A 138 33.24 54.70 -30.61
CA SER A 138 34.62 55.16 -30.85
C SER A 138 35.59 54.88 -29.69
N ASN A 139 35.08 54.83 -28.45
CA ASN A 139 35.90 54.52 -27.27
C ASN A 139 36.13 53.01 -27.07
N ILE A 140 35.30 52.16 -27.67
CA ILE A 140 35.42 50.69 -27.55
C ILE A 140 36.54 50.18 -28.48
N ILE A 141 36.66 50.74 -29.68
CA ILE A 141 37.70 50.36 -30.67
C ILE A 141 39.12 50.74 -30.19
N ASP A 142 39.26 51.85 -29.46
CA ASP A 142 40.55 52.27 -28.86
C ASP A 142 40.95 51.45 -27.62
N ILE A 143 39.98 50.86 -26.92
CA ILE A 143 40.25 49.93 -25.81
C ILE A 143 40.62 48.55 -26.36
N GLU A 144 39.93 48.08 -27.41
CA GLU A 144 40.23 46.83 -28.12
C GLU A 144 41.64 46.82 -28.73
N ASN A 145 42.11 47.93 -29.31
CA ASN A 145 43.47 48.02 -29.84
C ASN A 145 44.56 48.05 -28.74
N LYS A 146 44.25 48.54 -27.53
CA LYS A 146 45.18 48.55 -26.39
C LYS A 146 45.26 47.20 -25.67
N THR A 147 44.16 46.45 -25.58
CA THR A 147 44.21 45.06 -25.08
C THR A 147 44.91 44.12 -26.06
N VAL A 148 44.83 44.37 -27.37
CA VAL A 148 45.60 43.66 -28.41
C VAL A 148 47.10 43.90 -28.27
N GLN A 149 47.55 45.13 -27.97
CA GLN A 149 48.98 45.39 -27.69
C GLN A 149 49.47 44.75 -26.38
N ILE A 150 48.64 44.63 -25.35
CA ILE A 150 49.03 44.03 -24.07
C ILE A 150 49.10 42.50 -24.14
N LEU A 151 48.29 41.85 -24.99
CA LEU A 151 48.37 40.40 -25.22
C LEU A 151 49.38 40.01 -26.30
N GLY A 152 49.66 40.88 -27.28
CA GLY A 152 50.70 40.70 -28.29
C GLY A 152 52.12 40.94 -27.75
N ASN A 153 52.33 41.97 -26.92
CA ASN A 153 53.65 42.34 -26.41
C ASN A 153 54.20 41.41 -25.30
N VAL A 154 53.44 40.40 -24.85
CA VAL A 154 53.96 39.37 -23.93
C VAL A 154 54.86 38.37 -24.66
N TYR A 155 54.70 38.20 -25.99
CA TYR A 155 55.55 37.29 -26.76
C TYR A 155 56.88 37.92 -27.19
N ASP A 156 56.96 39.25 -27.32
CA ASP A 156 58.18 39.95 -27.77
C ASP A 156 59.10 40.42 -26.63
N HIS A 157 58.62 40.45 -25.37
CA HIS A 157 59.45 40.87 -24.21
C HIS A 157 59.92 39.73 -23.29
N ASP A 158 59.35 38.52 -23.41
CA ASP A 158 59.79 37.38 -22.59
C ASP A 158 60.96 36.59 -23.21
N GLN A 159 61.29 36.76 -24.49
CA GLN A 159 62.51 36.18 -25.08
C GLN A 159 63.80 36.85 -24.59
N ILE A 160 63.73 38.10 -24.10
CA ILE A 160 64.92 38.86 -23.66
C ILE A 160 65.23 38.60 -22.16
N ASN A 161 64.27 38.13 -21.37
CA ASN A 161 64.44 37.92 -19.92
C ASN A 161 64.57 36.44 -19.51
N GLN A 162 64.55 35.49 -20.45
CA GLN A 162 64.63 34.06 -20.15
C GLN A 162 66.05 33.53 -19.89
N ASP A 163 67.10 34.30 -20.17
CA ASP A 163 68.49 33.87 -19.92
C ASP A 163 68.96 34.05 -18.46
N ASN A 164 68.18 34.67 -17.57
CA ASN A 164 68.57 34.93 -16.18
C ASN A 164 67.76 34.20 -15.11
N ILE A 165 66.91 33.22 -15.47
CA ILE A 165 66.13 32.44 -14.49
C ILE A 165 66.29 30.96 -14.78
N VAL A 166 67.51 30.46 -14.53
CA VAL A 166 67.76 29.02 -14.43
C VAL A 166 67.98 28.69 -12.94
N PHE A 167 67.30 27.63 -12.51
CA PHE A 167 67.38 26.95 -11.21
C PHE A 167 66.76 27.65 -9.99
N GLU A 168 65.49 27.34 -9.68
CA GLU A 168 65.09 26.70 -8.42
C GLU A 168 63.56 26.46 -8.32
N GLY A 169 63.17 25.23 -8.00
CA GLY A 169 61.95 24.93 -7.22
C GLY A 169 60.58 25.14 -7.87
N SER A 170 60.17 24.20 -8.73
CA SER A 170 58.79 24.04 -9.20
C SER A 170 57.82 23.77 -8.04
N GLN A 171 56.71 24.53 -8.00
CA GLN A 171 55.49 24.40 -7.15
C GLN A 171 55.32 25.35 -5.95
N ALA A 172 56.34 26.06 -5.44
CA ALA A 172 56.12 27.07 -4.38
C ALA A 172 55.82 28.49 -4.92
N SER A 173 56.26 28.81 -6.14
CA SER A 173 56.24 30.18 -6.69
C SER A 173 54.84 30.71 -7.07
N SER A 174 53.90 29.85 -7.50
CA SER A 174 52.55 30.32 -7.91
C SER A 174 51.68 30.78 -6.75
N MET A 175 51.80 30.15 -5.57
CA MET A 175 51.09 30.55 -4.35
C MET A 175 51.73 31.79 -3.69
N ALA A 176 53.05 31.96 -3.79
CA ALA A 176 53.77 33.12 -3.26
C ALA A 176 53.39 34.42 -4.00
N GLY A 177 53.21 34.36 -5.33
CA GLY A 177 52.71 35.49 -6.12
C GLY A 177 51.27 35.89 -5.77
N LEU A 178 50.40 34.90 -5.51
CA LEU A 178 49.02 35.13 -5.07
C LEU A 178 48.94 35.81 -3.70
N ARG A 179 49.77 35.39 -2.73
CA ARG A 179 49.82 35.99 -1.37
C ARG A 179 50.28 37.45 -1.36
N LYS A 180 51.04 37.88 -2.37
CA LYS A 180 51.50 39.27 -2.55
C LYS A 180 50.48 40.16 -3.29
N SER A 181 49.41 39.58 -3.85
CA SER A 181 48.39 40.31 -4.62
C SER A 181 47.56 41.26 -3.75
N VAL A 182 47.24 42.44 -4.27
CA VAL A 182 46.42 43.45 -3.56
C VAL A 182 45.01 42.91 -3.28
N TYR A 183 44.54 42.01 -4.16
CA TYR A 183 43.22 41.38 -4.07
C TYR A 183 43.24 39.99 -3.41
N TYR A 184 44.33 39.58 -2.75
CA TYR A 184 44.48 38.23 -2.16
C TYR A 184 43.30 37.80 -1.29
N ARG A 185 42.82 38.68 -0.41
CA ARG A 185 41.65 38.39 0.45
C ARG A 185 40.40 38.06 -0.36
N LYS A 186 40.16 38.75 -1.49
CA LYS A 186 39.01 38.49 -2.38
C LYS A 186 39.18 37.15 -3.11
N TYR A 187 40.40 36.83 -3.57
CA TYR A 187 40.71 35.51 -4.14
C TYR A 187 40.47 34.37 -3.14
N THR A 188 40.87 34.54 -1.88
CA THR A 188 40.62 33.53 -0.83
C THR A 188 39.13 33.36 -0.53
N LEU A 189 38.35 34.45 -0.58
CA LEU A 189 36.90 34.43 -0.32
C LEU A 189 36.15 33.64 -1.40
N ILE A 190 36.50 33.83 -2.66
CA ILE A 190 35.93 33.09 -3.81
C ILE A 190 36.35 31.62 -3.75
N ASN A 191 37.61 31.34 -3.42
CA ASN A 191 38.09 29.96 -3.29
C ASN A 191 37.39 29.22 -2.13
N GLN A 192 37.12 29.92 -1.01
CA GLN A 192 36.33 29.39 0.10
C GLN A 192 34.87 29.12 -0.31
N LEU A 193 34.28 29.98 -1.15
CA LEU A 193 32.94 29.78 -1.71
C LEU A 193 32.87 28.59 -2.69
N ASN A 194 33.91 28.37 -3.50
CA ASN A 194 33.95 27.26 -4.45
C ASN A 194 34.27 25.91 -3.78
N ASN A 195 35.16 25.92 -2.77
CA ASN A 195 35.46 24.76 -1.93
C ASN A 195 34.39 24.50 -0.86
N PHE A 196 33.26 25.18 -0.95
CA PHE A 196 32.18 25.07 0.02
C PHE A 196 31.53 23.68 -0.06
N THR A 197 31.85 22.82 0.91
CA THR A 197 31.49 21.38 0.94
C THR A 197 30.21 21.06 1.71
N THR A 198 29.67 21.98 2.51
CA THR A 198 28.51 21.76 3.40
C THR A 198 27.20 21.43 2.67
N PHE A 199 27.13 21.65 1.36
CA PHE A 199 26.00 21.24 0.52
C PHE A 199 25.80 19.72 0.41
N ILE A 200 26.89 18.95 0.40
CA ILE A 200 26.84 17.49 0.25
C ILE A 200 26.19 16.82 1.47
N PRO A 201 26.55 17.14 2.73
CA PRO A 201 25.89 16.55 3.89
C PRO A 201 24.42 16.97 4.02
N LEU A 202 24.02 18.19 3.63
CA LEU A 202 22.61 18.61 3.68
C LEU A 202 21.76 17.89 2.62
N LEU A 203 22.30 17.70 1.41
CA LEU A 203 21.68 16.87 0.38
C LEU A 203 21.55 15.41 0.85
N ASN A 204 22.60 14.84 1.45
CA ASN A 204 22.56 13.48 1.99
C ASN A 204 21.54 13.33 3.12
N LYS A 205 21.40 14.33 4.01
CA LYS A 205 20.34 14.34 5.05
C LYS A 205 18.95 14.36 4.42
N LEU A 206 18.71 15.20 3.43
CA LEU A 206 17.42 15.30 2.73
C LEU A 206 17.01 13.96 2.10
N PHE A 207 17.90 13.34 1.33
CA PHE A 207 17.63 12.03 0.72
C PHE A 207 17.62 10.90 1.76
N GLY A 208 18.35 11.03 2.86
CA GLY A 208 18.30 10.12 4.00
C GLY A 208 16.92 10.08 4.65
N PHE A 209 16.29 11.24 4.91
CA PHE A 209 14.92 11.29 5.42
C PHE A 209 13.89 10.79 4.40
N PHE A 210 14.13 11.01 3.11
CA PHE A 210 13.30 10.43 2.06
C PHE A 210 13.37 8.90 2.07
N ALA A 211 14.58 8.34 2.10
CA ALA A 211 14.80 6.89 2.18
C ALA A 211 14.21 6.32 3.47
N PHE A 212 14.36 7.02 4.59
CA PHE A 212 13.76 6.64 5.88
C PHE A 212 12.23 6.53 5.81
N ALA A 213 11.56 7.48 5.13
CA ALA A 213 10.11 7.41 4.92
C ALA A 213 9.68 6.14 4.16
N LEU A 214 10.45 5.73 3.15
CA LEU A 214 10.19 4.50 2.39
C LEU A 214 10.56 3.23 3.16
N ILE A 215 11.64 3.25 3.93
CA ILE A 215 12.04 2.12 4.79
C ILE A 215 10.96 1.82 5.83
N ASN A 216 10.31 2.86 6.40
CA ASN A 216 9.17 2.67 7.30
C ASN A 216 8.00 1.93 6.62
N GLN A 217 7.79 2.13 5.31
CA GLN A 217 6.79 1.38 4.55
C GLN A 217 7.20 -0.08 4.36
N ILE A 218 8.48 -0.35 4.09
CA ILE A 218 8.98 -1.73 4.02
C ILE A 218 8.79 -2.45 5.35
N ILE A 219 9.12 -1.79 6.47
CA ILE A 219 8.91 -2.34 7.82
C ILE A 219 7.42 -2.66 8.04
N PHE A 220 6.50 -1.76 7.66
CA PHE A 220 5.06 -2.01 7.72
C PHE A 220 4.65 -3.25 6.93
N ILE A 221 5.11 -3.37 5.67
CA ILE A 221 4.76 -4.49 4.79
C ILE A 221 5.29 -5.80 5.40
N SER A 222 6.53 -5.82 5.88
CA SER A 222 7.13 -7.00 6.52
C SER A 222 6.39 -7.44 7.78
N ILE A 223 6.00 -6.49 8.63
CA ILE A 223 5.21 -6.79 9.84
C ILE A 223 3.86 -7.41 9.45
N ASN A 224 3.14 -6.80 8.50
CA ASN A 224 1.85 -7.32 8.05
C ASN A 224 1.95 -8.70 7.42
N MET A 225 3.00 -8.96 6.64
CA MET A 225 3.24 -10.26 6.02
C MET A 225 3.48 -11.34 7.08
N SER A 226 4.23 -11.02 8.15
CA SER A 226 4.48 -11.96 9.25
C SER A 226 3.22 -12.33 10.04
N PHE A 227 2.37 -11.33 10.35
CA PHE A 227 1.15 -11.56 11.13
C PHE A 227 0.01 -12.17 10.33
N SER A 228 -0.19 -11.73 9.07
CA SER A 228 -1.34 -12.15 8.25
C SER A 228 -1.44 -13.67 8.09
N LYS A 229 -0.33 -14.36 7.79
CA LYS A 229 -0.32 -15.82 7.66
C LYS A 229 -0.80 -16.54 8.92
N LYS A 230 -0.35 -16.07 10.08
CA LYS A 230 -0.78 -16.65 11.37
C LYS A 230 -2.26 -16.37 11.63
N ASP A 231 -2.72 -15.17 11.29
CA ASP A 231 -4.10 -14.73 11.54
C ASP A 231 -5.10 -15.49 10.66
N PHE A 232 -4.82 -15.65 9.37
CA PHE A 232 -5.67 -16.45 8.47
C PHE A 232 -5.67 -17.94 8.85
N TYR A 233 -4.53 -18.51 9.23
CA TYR A 233 -4.48 -19.89 9.73
C TYR A 233 -5.29 -20.08 11.03
N SER A 234 -5.24 -19.10 11.94
CA SER A 234 -6.00 -19.17 13.19
C SER A 234 -7.51 -19.20 12.98
N LEU A 235 -8.01 -18.55 11.92
CA LEU A 235 -9.43 -18.50 11.58
C LEU A 235 -9.97 -19.89 11.22
N ASN A 236 -9.27 -20.64 10.37
CA ASN A 236 -9.65 -22.02 10.02
C ASN A 236 -9.68 -22.93 11.26
N TYR A 237 -8.70 -22.78 12.15
CA TYR A 237 -8.66 -23.52 13.41
C TYR A 237 -9.89 -23.25 14.29
N TYR A 238 -10.38 -22.01 14.36
CA TYR A 238 -11.56 -21.69 15.18
C TYR A 238 -12.84 -22.33 14.62
N TYR A 239 -12.99 -22.45 13.30
CA TYR A 239 -14.11 -23.17 12.69
C TYR A 239 -14.05 -24.67 12.96
N GLU A 240 -12.86 -25.29 12.88
CA GLU A 240 -12.69 -26.71 13.25
C GLU A 240 -12.98 -26.94 14.73
N SER A 241 -12.52 -26.04 15.60
CA SER A 241 -12.65 -26.20 17.06
C SER A 241 -14.10 -26.16 17.54
N ILE A 242 -14.95 -25.36 16.90
CA ILE A 242 -16.34 -25.20 17.35
C ILE A 242 -17.21 -26.44 17.06
N GLN A 243 -16.77 -27.29 16.13
CA GLN A 243 -17.41 -28.56 15.79
C GLN A 243 -17.11 -29.67 16.82
N ILE A 244 -16.51 -29.36 17.97
CA ILE A 244 -16.18 -30.38 18.97
C ILE A 244 -17.40 -31.24 19.38
N ASN A 245 -18.57 -30.63 19.49
CA ASN A 245 -19.82 -31.35 19.77
C ASN A 245 -20.22 -32.27 18.60
N HIS A 246 -20.03 -31.80 17.37
CA HIS A 246 -20.24 -32.58 16.16
C HIS A 246 -19.28 -33.79 16.10
N TYR A 247 -18.02 -33.65 16.53
CA TYR A 247 -17.07 -34.77 16.50
C TYR A 247 -17.29 -35.83 17.57
N PHE A 248 -17.73 -35.45 18.78
CA PHE A 248 -17.79 -36.35 19.93
C PHE A 248 -19.21 -36.67 20.43
N ILE A 249 -20.13 -35.71 20.38
CA ILE A 249 -21.48 -35.90 20.90
C ILE A 249 -22.40 -36.43 19.81
N GLU A 250 -22.37 -35.90 18.59
CA GLU A 250 -23.27 -36.36 17.52
C GLU A 250 -23.14 -37.86 17.20
N PRO A 251 -21.94 -38.44 16.95
CA PRO A 251 -21.81 -39.88 16.72
C PRO A 251 -22.31 -40.72 17.90
N MET A 252 -22.17 -40.20 19.13
CA MET A 252 -22.73 -40.82 20.34
C MET A 252 -24.26 -40.86 20.26
N GLN A 253 -24.91 -39.76 19.85
CA GLN A 253 -26.37 -39.68 19.70
C GLN A 253 -26.88 -40.54 18.56
N ILE A 254 -26.22 -40.49 17.42
CA ILE A 254 -26.55 -41.28 16.24
C ILE A 254 -26.47 -42.78 16.57
N PHE A 255 -25.47 -43.21 17.35
CA PHE A 255 -25.38 -44.58 17.84
C PHE A 255 -26.57 -44.96 18.73
N PHE A 256 -26.97 -44.09 19.67
CA PHE A 256 -28.17 -44.33 20.50
C PHE A 256 -29.45 -44.35 19.65
N LEU A 257 -29.58 -43.44 18.70
CA LEU A 257 -30.73 -43.34 17.81
C LEU A 257 -30.90 -44.63 16.99
N ALA A 258 -29.82 -45.16 16.41
CA ALA A 258 -29.85 -46.42 15.67
C ALA A 258 -30.22 -47.62 16.57
N ARG A 259 -29.81 -47.61 17.85
CA ARG A 259 -30.25 -48.62 18.82
C ARG A 259 -31.74 -48.52 19.14
N TYR A 260 -32.26 -47.31 19.29
CA TYR A 260 -33.68 -47.12 19.53
C TYR A 260 -34.54 -47.49 18.33
N MET A 261 -34.07 -47.26 17.10
CA MET A 261 -34.72 -47.83 15.91
C MET A 261 -34.89 -49.35 16.02
N LEU A 262 -33.81 -50.07 16.39
CA LEU A 262 -33.85 -51.51 16.55
C LEU A 262 -34.86 -51.94 17.64
N ILE A 263 -34.87 -51.25 18.78
CA ILE A 263 -35.81 -51.51 19.88
C ILE A 263 -37.26 -51.26 19.43
N ASP A 264 -37.52 -50.16 18.71
CA ASP A 264 -38.85 -49.80 18.24
C ASP A 264 -39.41 -50.85 17.27
N TYR A 265 -38.63 -51.30 16.29
CA TYR A 265 -39.09 -52.35 15.38
C TYR A 265 -39.26 -53.71 16.07
N GLN A 266 -38.42 -54.05 17.03
CA GLN A 266 -38.63 -55.24 17.85
C GLN A 266 -39.93 -55.14 18.65
N PHE A 267 -40.22 -53.99 19.25
CA PHE A 267 -41.47 -53.75 19.96
C PHE A 267 -42.69 -53.81 19.01
N LEU A 268 -42.59 -53.24 17.81
CA LEU A 268 -43.64 -53.33 16.78
C LEU A 268 -43.89 -54.79 16.36
N SER A 269 -42.84 -55.60 16.26
CA SER A 269 -42.97 -57.02 15.94
C SER A 269 -43.61 -57.80 17.10
N LEU A 270 -43.21 -57.52 18.34
CA LEU A 270 -43.76 -58.16 19.54
C LEU A 270 -45.23 -57.80 19.76
N SER A 271 -45.62 -56.56 19.45
CA SER A 271 -47.01 -56.09 19.46
C SER A 271 -47.82 -56.48 18.22
N GLN A 272 -47.23 -57.27 17.30
CA GLN A 272 -47.86 -57.76 16.06
C GLN A 272 -48.29 -56.65 15.08
N ALA A 273 -47.73 -55.44 15.20
CA ALA A 273 -47.98 -54.32 14.31
C ALA A 273 -47.20 -54.39 12.97
N ILE A 274 -46.17 -55.25 12.91
CA ILE A 274 -45.41 -55.61 11.72
C ILE A 274 -45.16 -57.12 11.70
N SER A 275 -44.94 -57.68 10.51
CA SER A 275 -44.53 -59.07 10.33
C SER A 275 -43.02 -59.28 10.55
N GLN A 276 -42.60 -60.53 10.76
CA GLN A 276 -41.18 -60.89 10.90
C GLN A 276 -40.36 -60.52 9.64
N ASP A 277 -40.95 -60.65 8.45
CA ASP A 277 -40.27 -60.29 7.20
C ASP A 277 -40.06 -58.78 7.08
N GLN A 278 -41.04 -57.99 7.53
CA GLN A 278 -40.91 -56.53 7.62
C GLN A 278 -39.83 -56.14 8.64
N LEU A 279 -39.79 -56.79 9.81
CA LEU A 279 -38.71 -56.59 10.77
C LEU A 279 -37.35 -56.86 10.13
N ASN A 280 -37.18 -58.00 9.45
CA ASN A 280 -35.94 -58.36 8.77
C ASN A 280 -35.54 -57.34 7.68
N TYR A 281 -36.50 -56.75 6.98
CA TYR A 281 -36.25 -55.68 6.01
C TYR A 281 -35.67 -54.42 6.69
N HIS A 282 -36.31 -53.91 7.75
CA HIS A 282 -35.82 -52.74 8.47
C HIS A 282 -34.47 -52.99 9.17
N LEU A 283 -34.22 -54.19 9.69
CA LEU A 283 -32.94 -54.53 10.31
C LEU A 283 -31.75 -54.48 9.32
N LYS A 284 -31.98 -54.71 8.01
CA LYS A 284 -30.93 -54.55 6.98
C LYS A 284 -30.50 -53.10 6.81
N PHE A 285 -31.39 -52.15 7.06
CA PHE A 285 -31.07 -50.73 7.07
C PHE A 285 -30.34 -50.33 8.36
N ILE A 286 -30.82 -50.79 9.53
CA ILE A 286 -30.33 -50.31 10.83
C ILE A 286 -28.97 -50.89 11.23
N ASN A 287 -28.74 -52.19 11.03
CA ASN A 287 -27.54 -52.87 11.53
C ASN A 287 -26.21 -52.27 11.01
N PRO A 288 -26.08 -51.90 9.72
CA PRO A 288 -24.90 -51.18 9.22
C PRO A 288 -24.65 -49.85 9.94
N LEU A 289 -25.71 -49.08 10.25
CA LEU A 289 -25.60 -47.76 10.87
C LEU A 289 -24.98 -47.79 12.28
N ILE A 290 -25.25 -48.85 13.05
CA ILE A 290 -24.62 -49.08 14.37
C ILE A 290 -23.10 -49.31 14.21
N THR A 291 -22.71 -50.00 13.14
CA THR A 291 -21.30 -50.28 12.84
C THR A 291 -20.57 -49.01 12.40
N GLU A 292 -21.20 -48.24 11.51
CA GLU A 292 -20.66 -47.00 10.95
C GLU A 292 -20.51 -45.90 12.00
N SER A 293 -21.55 -45.65 12.80
CA SER A 293 -21.51 -44.64 13.86
C SER A 293 -20.38 -44.88 14.88
N TYR A 294 -20.09 -46.14 15.22
CA TYR A 294 -18.92 -46.47 16.04
C TYR A 294 -17.60 -46.22 15.30
N ASP A 295 -17.50 -46.59 14.03
CA ASP A 295 -16.25 -46.43 13.27
C ASP A 295 -15.92 -44.94 13.08
N GLU A 296 -16.94 -44.11 12.87
CA GLU A 296 -16.85 -42.65 12.87
C GLU A 296 -16.42 -42.11 14.23
N TYR A 297 -17.09 -42.52 15.32
CA TYR A 297 -16.70 -42.10 16.66
C TYR A 297 -15.26 -42.47 17.01
N LYS A 298 -14.82 -43.67 16.61
CA LYS A 298 -13.42 -44.13 16.77
C LYS A 298 -12.46 -43.27 15.96
N LYS A 299 -12.79 -42.95 14.71
CA LYS A 299 -11.96 -42.11 13.85
C LYS A 299 -11.80 -40.72 14.46
N ASN A 300 -12.91 -40.08 14.84
CA ASN A 300 -12.91 -38.75 15.46
C ASN A 300 -12.11 -38.76 16.77
N PHE A 301 -12.24 -39.82 17.58
CA PHE A 301 -11.42 -39.99 18.78
C PHE A 301 -9.92 -40.07 18.47
N GLN A 302 -9.52 -40.79 17.42
CA GLN A 302 -8.11 -40.95 17.05
C GLN A 302 -7.49 -39.68 16.44
N GLU A 303 -8.29 -38.88 15.73
CA GLU A 303 -7.86 -37.66 15.04
C GLU A 303 -7.82 -36.45 16.00
N HIS A 304 -8.87 -36.21 16.78
CA HIS A 304 -9.02 -34.96 17.54
C HIS A 304 -8.43 -35.00 18.96
N PHE A 305 -8.42 -36.15 19.67
CA PHE A 305 -7.78 -36.21 21.00
C PHE A 305 -6.25 -36.12 20.96
N LYS A 306 -5.64 -36.20 19.77
CA LYS A 306 -4.20 -35.99 19.56
C LYS A 306 -3.84 -34.56 19.19
N ASP A 307 -4.83 -33.69 18.95
CA ASP A 307 -4.59 -32.29 18.64
C ASP A 307 -4.06 -31.56 19.89
N GLU A 308 -2.86 -30.97 19.78
CA GLU A 308 -2.20 -30.24 20.86
C GLU A 308 -3.06 -29.10 21.42
N LYS A 309 -3.89 -28.47 20.58
CA LYS A 309 -4.70 -27.33 21.02
C LYS A 309 -5.99 -27.76 21.71
N LEU A 310 -6.63 -28.84 21.25
CA LEU A 310 -7.78 -29.44 21.95
C LEU A 310 -7.36 -30.02 23.31
N LEU A 311 -6.13 -30.56 23.38
CA LEU A 311 -5.52 -31.05 24.62
C LEU A 311 -5.42 -29.95 25.71
N GLU A 312 -5.28 -28.67 25.35
CA GLU A 312 -5.25 -27.58 26.34
C GLU A 312 -6.57 -27.50 27.15
N PHE A 313 -7.71 -27.76 26.50
CA PHE A 313 -9.03 -27.74 27.14
C PHE A 313 -9.35 -29.03 27.89
N ILE A 314 -8.80 -30.17 27.44
CA ILE A 314 -9.15 -31.51 27.94
C ILE A 314 -8.20 -32.00 29.06
N ARG A 315 -6.90 -31.69 28.99
CA ARG A 315 -5.84 -32.34 29.79
C ARG A 315 -5.99 -32.18 31.30
N ASN A 316 -6.59 -31.09 31.76
CA ASN A 316 -6.73 -30.77 33.18
C ASN A 316 -8.14 -31.06 33.74
N GLN A 317 -9.04 -31.64 32.94
CA GLN A 317 -10.40 -31.93 33.38
C GLN A 317 -10.52 -33.33 33.98
N TYR A 318 -10.96 -33.37 35.24
CA TYR A 318 -11.29 -34.59 35.98
C TYR A 318 -12.81 -34.72 36.08
N VAL A 319 -13.29 -35.95 35.95
CA VAL A 319 -14.71 -36.28 35.95
C VAL A 319 -14.98 -37.45 36.86
N LEU A 320 -16.07 -37.37 37.60
CA LEU A 320 -16.60 -38.47 38.39
C LEU A 320 -17.49 -39.32 37.49
N ILE A 321 -17.01 -40.50 37.11
CA ILE A 321 -17.77 -41.46 36.30
C ILE A 321 -18.36 -42.55 37.17
N SER A 322 -19.59 -42.99 36.88
CA SER A 322 -20.21 -44.14 37.52
C SER A 322 -20.02 -45.39 36.68
N GLN A 323 -19.55 -46.49 37.27
CA GLN A 323 -19.46 -47.80 36.63
C GLN A 323 -20.19 -48.86 37.47
N GLN A 324 -20.75 -49.85 36.79
CA GLN A 324 -21.39 -50.99 37.43
C GLN A 324 -20.35 -51.91 38.07
N SER A 325 -20.52 -52.26 39.34
CA SER A 325 -19.55 -53.07 40.10
C SER A 325 -19.63 -54.57 39.81
N TYR A 326 -20.80 -55.10 39.43
CA TYR A 326 -21.04 -56.52 39.14
C TYR A 326 -22.07 -56.70 38.03
N HIS A 327 -21.99 -57.78 37.24
CA HIS A 327 -22.89 -58.07 36.11
C HIS A 327 -24.32 -58.54 36.49
N GLN A 328 -24.75 -58.38 37.75
CA GLN A 328 -26.01 -58.92 38.29
C GLN A 328 -26.99 -57.81 38.71
N LEU A 329 -28.28 -58.16 38.77
CA LEU A 329 -29.33 -57.32 39.36
C LEU A 329 -29.42 -57.57 40.87
N PRO A 330 -29.64 -56.54 41.73
CA PRO A 330 -29.81 -55.12 41.40
C PRO A 330 -28.51 -54.43 41.00
N VAL A 331 -28.59 -53.47 40.07
CA VAL A 331 -27.42 -52.70 39.59
C VAL A 331 -26.83 -51.88 40.73
N GLN A 332 -25.57 -52.13 41.07
CA GLN A 332 -24.80 -51.32 42.01
C GLN A 332 -23.75 -50.50 41.26
N LEU A 333 -23.72 -49.20 41.52
CA LEU A 333 -22.80 -48.26 40.89
C LEU A 333 -21.66 -47.88 41.85
N LYS A 334 -20.45 -47.75 41.31
CA LYS A 334 -19.29 -47.17 41.98
C LYS A 334 -18.80 -45.96 41.19
N GLU A 335 -18.46 -44.90 41.89
CA GLU A 335 -17.93 -43.68 41.30
C GLU A 335 -16.39 -43.71 41.27
N TYR A 336 -15.82 -43.26 40.16
CA TYR A 336 -14.39 -43.17 39.93
C TYR A 336 -14.04 -41.77 39.45
N ASN A 337 -13.08 -41.13 40.10
CA ASN A 337 -12.53 -39.87 39.62
C ASN A 337 -11.44 -40.16 38.58
N VAL A 338 -11.68 -39.84 37.32
CA VAL A 338 -10.76 -40.12 36.21
C VAL A 338 -10.56 -38.87 35.35
N THR A 339 -9.49 -38.85 34.55
CA THR A 339 -9.32 -37.80 33.54
C THR A 339 -10.36 -37.94 32.42
N LEU A 340 -10.76 -36.83 31.80
CA LEU A 340 -11.72 -36.82 30.71
C LEU A 340 -11.31 -37.76 29.56
N PHE A 341 -10.02 -37.78 29.20
CA PHE A 341 -9.47 -38.71 28.21
C PHE A 341 -9.73 -40.18 28.58
N THR A 342 -9.51 -40.54 29.84
CA THR A 342 -9.74 -41.92 30.32
C THR A 342 -11.22 -42.26 30.29
N ALA A 343 -12.09 -41.32 30.69
CA ALA A 343 -13.53 -41.51 30.63
C ALA A 343 -14.02 -41.77 29.19
N PHE A 344 -13.54 -41.01 28.22
CA PHE A 344 -13.89 -41.22 26.81
C PHE A 344 -13.30 -42.50 26.22
N SER A 345 -12.09 -42.90 26.64
CA SER A 345 -11.50 -44.18 26.25
C SER A 345 -12.38 -45.37 26.71
N ILE A 346 -12.89 -45.31 27.94
CA ILE A 346 -13.83 -46.32 28.47
C ILE A 346 -15.17 -46.27 27.72
N LEU A 347 -15.65 -45.07 27.36
CA LEU A 347 -16.86 -44.90 26.57
C LEU A 347 -16.72 -45.54 25.17
N LEU A 348 -15.59 -45.32 24.51
CA LEU A 348 -15.27 -45.91 23.21
C LEU A 348 -15.19 -47.44 23.28
N ASP A 349 -14.55 -48.01 24.31
CA ASP A 349 -14.56 -49.47 24.51
C ASP A 349 -15.98 -49.99 24.74
N SER A 350 -16.80 -49.27 25.51
CA SER A 350 -18.20 -49.63 25.73
C SER A 350 -19.00 -49.65 24.42
N PHE A 351 -18.80 -48.68 23.52
CA PHE A 351 -19.41 -48.69 22.19
C PHE A 351 -18.94 -49.88 21.34
N TYR A 352 -17.64 -50.18 21.37
CA TYR A 352 -17.09 -51.33 20.66
C TYR A 352 -17.71 -52.65 21.12
N LYS A 353 -17.80 -52.88 22.44
CA LYS A 353 -18.38 -54.10 23.00
C LYS A 353 -19.84 -54.26 22.64
N LEU A 354 -20.60 -53.17 22.59
CA LEU A 354 -21.99 -53.21 22.14
C LEU A 354 -22.11 -53.46 20.64
N LYS A 355 -21.30 -52.80 19.79
CA LYS A 355 -21.23 -53.13 18.35
C LYS A 355 -21.01 -54.62 18.14
N GLN A 356 -20.07 -55.23 18.86
CA GLN A 356 -19.81 -56.67 18.78
C GLN A 356 -21.03 -57.52 19.17
N SER A 357 -21.81 -57.09 20.16
CA SER A 357 -23.03 -57.81 20.57
C SER A 357 -24.16 -57.77 19.53
N TYR A 358 -24.21 -56.76 18.66
CA TYR A 358 -25.18 -56.71 17.56
C TYR A 358 -24.73 -57.50 16.33
N ILE A 359 -23.42 -57.53 16.05
CA ILE A 359 -22.86 -58.32 14.94
C ILE A 359 -22.89 -59.81 15.28
N ASN A 360 -22.50 -60.16 16.50
CA ASN A 360 -22.44 -61.52 17.02
C ASN A 360 -23.32 -61.63 18.27
N PRO A 361 -24.64 -61.86 18.12
CA PRO A 361 -25.56 -61.90 19.24
C PRO A 361 -25.23 -63.10 20.15
N VAL A 362 -24.55 -62.82 21.26
CA VAL A 362 -24.36 -63.76 22.36
C VAL A 362 -25.43 -63.45 23.41
N PRO A 363 -26.21 -64.44 23.88
CA PRO A 363 -27.18 -64.22 24.95
C PRO A 363 -26.46 -63.73 26.21
N GLN A 364 -26.69 -62.48 26.59
CA GLN A 364 -26.11 -61.90 27.81
C GLN A 364 -26.98 -62.26 29.01
N GLN A 365 -26.37 -62.88 30.03
CA GLN A 365 -27.03 -63.10 31.32
C GLN A 365 -26.84 -61.83 32.19
N GLY A 366 -27.94 -61.18 32.57
CA GLY A 366 -27.93 -60.02 33.47
C GLY A 366 -27.84 -58.64 32.80
N ALA A 367 -27.64 -57.59 33.60
CA ALA A 367 -27.52 -56.21 33.11
C ALA A 367 -26.13 -55.94 32.53
N ASN A 368 -26.06 -55.39 31.31
CA ASN A 368 -24.81 -55.15 30.61
C ASN A 368 -24.08 -53.89 31.14
N PRO A 369 -22.88 -54.03 31.75
CA PRO A 369 -22.14 -52.89 32.31
C PRO A 369 -21.74 -51.82 31.30
N HIS A 370 -21.52 -52.19 30.04
CA HIS A 370 -21.18 -51.23 28.97
C HIS A 370 -22.38 -50.35 28.63
N THR A 371 -23.59 -50.93 28.60
CA THR A 371 -24.84 -50.19 28.45
C THR A 371 -25.07 -49.25 29.65
N THR A 372 -24.88 -49.76 30.87
CA THR A 372 -25.00 -48.95 32.09
C THR A 372 -24.01 -47.78 32.09
N TYR A 373 -22.76 -48.01 31.67
CA TYR A 373 -21.72 -46.97 31.61
C TYR A 373 -22.11 -45.83 30.66
N GLN A 374 -22.52 -46.18 29.43
CA GLN A 374 -22.94 -45.22 28.41
C GLN A 374 -24.08 -44.35 28.90
N TYR A 375 -25.15 -44.98 29.39
CA TYR A 375 -26.36 -44.28 29.77
C TYR A 375 -26.20 -43.49 31.07
N LYS A 376 -25.52 -44.03 32.09
CA LYS A 376 -25.38 -43.32 33.36
C LYS A 376 -24.48 -42.09 33.27
N ASN A 377 -23.42 -42.14 32.46
CA ASN A 377 -22.48 -41.03 32.31
C ASN A 377 -22.85 -40.06 31.17
N TYR A 378 -23.92 -40.35 30.43
CA TYR A 378 -24.40 -39.53 29.30
C TYR A 378 -24.53 -38.04 29.66
N VAL A 379 -25.20 -37.75 30.78
CA VAL A 379 -25.47 -36.38 31.25
C VAL A 379 -24.16 -35.61 31.46
N ILE A 380 -23.17 -36.29 32.06
CA ILE A 380 -21.86 -35.72 32.35
C ILE A 380 -21.13 -35.39 31.05
N PHE A 381 -21.11 -36.31 30.09
CA PHE A 381 -20.42 -36.11 28.81
C PHE A 381 -21.00 -34.96 28.00
N VAL A 382 -22.33 -34.92 27.85
CA VAL A 382 -23.01 -33.83 27.11
C VAL A 382 -22.75 -32.48 27.77
N THR A 383 -22.87 -32.39 29.10
CA THR A 383 -22.68 -31.13 29.83
C THR A 383 -21.26 -30.56 29.68
N ILE A 384 -20.24 -31.42 29.74
CA ILE A 384 -18.85 -30.99 29.61
C ILE A 384 -18.55 -30.46 28.22
N PHE A 385 -19.00 -31.17 27.18
CA PHE A 385 -18.74 -30.78 25.80
C PHE A 385 -19.52 -29.53 25.38
N ASP A 386 -20.77 -29.38 25.83
CA ASP A 386 -21.51 -28.12 25.66
C ASP A 386 -20.76 -26.94 26.30
N ASN A 387 -20.25 -27.10 27.52
CA ASN A 387 -19.48 -26.04 28.19
C ASN A 387 -18.16 -25.72 27.45
N ILE A 388 -17.45 -26.74 26.94
CA ILE A 388 -16.23 -26.54 26.16
C ILE A 388 -16.53 -25.81 24.84
N SER A 389 -17.58 -26.23 24.13
CA SER A 389 -18.02 -25.61 22.87
C SER A 389 -18.39 -24.13 23.07
N ASP A 390 -19.14 -23.81 24.13
CA ASP A 390 -19.51 -22.43 24.46
C ASP A 390 -18.28 -21.57 24.85
N GLN A 391 -17.32 -22.14 25.60
CA GLN A 391 -16.06 -21.45 25.92
C GLN A 391 -15.22 -21.18 24.66
N MET A 392 -15.08 -22.15 23.77
CA MET A 392 -14.35 -22.01 22.51
C MET A 392 -15.00 -20.96 21.60
N TYR A 393 -16.33 -20.93 21.53
CA TYR A 393 -17.06 -19.92 20.77
C TYR A 393 -16.76 -18.50 21.27
N ILE A 394 -16.88 -18.26 22.58
CA ILE A 394 -16.62 -16.94 23.17
C ILE A 394 -15.16 -16.51 22.96
N GLU A 395 -14.22 -17.42 23.21
CA GLU A 395 -12.78 -17.16 23.04
C GLU A 395 -12.46 -16.85 21.57
N SER A 396 -13.04 -17.57 20.61
CA SER A 396 -12.79 -17.34 19.18
C SER A 396 -13.21 -15.95 18.71
N ILE A 397 -14.38 -15.47 19.15
CA ILE A 397 -14.88 -14.12 18.84
C ILE A 397 -13.94 -13.08 19.45
N PHE A 398 -13.59 -13.24 20.72
CA PHE A 398 -12.70 -12.31 21.41
C PHE A 398 -11.33 -12.21 20.73
N GLN A 399 -10.73 -13.34 20.36
CA GLN A 399 -9.43 -13.37 19.69
C GLN A 399 -9.48 -12.71 18.30
N ILE A 400 -10.51 -12.96 17.49
CA ILE A 400 -10.64 -12.32 16.18
C ILE A 400 -10.89 -10.81 16.30
N GLU A 401 -11.67 -10.35 17.29
CA GLU A 401 -11.79 -8.92 17.57
C GLU A 401 -10.44 -8.27 17.91
N LEU A 402 -9.60 -8.96 18.69
CA LEU A 402 -8.24 -8.50 18.99
C LEU A 402 -7.37 -8.44 17.74
N VAL A 403 -7.49 -9.42 16.83
CA VAL A 403 -6.81 -9.40 15.53
C VAL A 403 -7.22 -8.18 14.71
N VAL A 404 -8.53 -7.91 14.56
CA VAL A 404 -9.04 -6.73 13.84
C VAL A 404 -8.52 -5.43 14.48
N LYS A 405 -8.61 -5.30 15.81
CA LYS A 405 -8.09 -4.14 16.54
C LYS A 405 -6.58 -3.98 16.33
N ARG A 406 -5.81 -5.07 16.35
CA ARG A 406 -4.36 -5.05 16.11
C ARG A 406 -4.03 -4.55 14.70
N TRP A 407 -4.75 -5.00 13.68
CA TRP A 407 -4.56 -4.55 12.29
C TRP A 407 -4.79 -3.04 12.14
N ILE A 408 -5.78 -2.48 12.83
CA ILE A 408 -6.04 -1.03 12.83
C ILE A 408 -4.96 -0.29 13.63
N ILE A 409 -4.62 -0.77 14.83
CA ILE A 409 -3.64 -0.13 15.72
C ILE A 409 -2.24 -0.10 15.10
N MET A 410 -1.84 -1.11 14.31
CA MET A 410 -0.54 -1.14 13.62
C MET A 410 -0.32 0.05 12.68
N VAL A 411 -1.38 0.63 12.10
CA VAL A 411 -1.28 1.79 11.18
C VAL A 411 -0.90 3.08 11.91
N ILE A 412 -1.29 3.23 13.18
CA ILE A 412 -1.13 4.48 13.94
C ILE A 412 0.34 4.88 14.16
N PRO A 413 1.21 4.04 14.77
CA PRO A 413 2.59 4.43 15.06
C PRO A 413 3.41 4.67 13.77
N ILE A 414 3.12 3.90 12.72
CA ILE A 414 3.81 4.05 11.43
C ILE A 414 3.38 5.33 10.73
N SER A 415 2.10 5.72 10.84
CA SER A 415 1.61 7.01 10.35
C SER A 415 2.34 8.17 11.04
N PHE A 416 2.57 8.07 12.36
CA PHE A 416 3.31 9.10 13.11
C PHE A 416 4.76 9.21 12.64
N LEU A 417 5.47 8.08 12.49
CA LEU A 417 6.85 8.06 11.97
C LEU A 417 6.94 8.63 10.55
N LEU A 418 5.95 8.31 9.69
CA LEU A 418 5.89 8.83 8.33
C LEU A 418 5.66 10.35 8.32
N ILE A 419 4.68 10.86 9.08
CA ILE A 419 4.43 12.31 9.19
C ILE A 419 5.67 13.04 9.73
N PHE A 420 6.32 12.49 10.75
CA PHE A 420 7.56 13.04 11.29
C PHE A 420 8.68 13.11 10.24
N SER A 421 8.85 12.03 9.46
CA SER A 421 9.84 11.99 8.36
C SER A 421 9.54 13.03 7.26
N LEU A 422 8.26 13.24 6.93
CA LEU A 422 7.81 14.23 5.95
C LEU A 422 8.04 15.67 6.43
N LEU A 423 7.81 15.94 7.73
CA LEU A 423 8.10 17.24 8.33
C LEU A 423 9.60 17.57 8.30
N LEU A 424 10.45 16.60 8.63
CA LEU A 424 11.90 16.77 8.52
C LEU A 424 12.35 16.96 7.08
N LEU A 425 11.79 16.19 6.14
CA LEU A 425 12.04 16.36 4.70
C LEU A 425 11.70 17.79 4.25
N ALA A 426 10.54 18.32 4.66
CA ALA A 426 10.11 19.68 4.35
C ALA A 426 11.05 20.73 4.96
N TYR A 427 11.47 20.54 6.22
CA TYR A 427 12.42 21.43 6.90
C TYR A 427 13.77 21.48 6.16
N TYR A 428 14.38 20.33 5.86
CA TYR A 428 15.67 20.27 5.17
C TYR A 428 15.58 20.73 3.71
N TYR A 429 14.46 20.49 3.03
CA TYR A 429 14.22 21.04 1.68
C TYR A 429 14.14 22.57 1.69
N ASN A 430 13.45 23.15 2.66
CA ASN A 430 13.37 24.61 2.81
C ASN A 430 14.73 25.22 3.15
N LEU A 431 15.52 24.59 4.03
CA LEU A 431 16.90 25.00 4.27
C LEU A 431 17.75 24.94 3.00
N PHE A 432 17.66 23.83 2.25
CA PHE A 432 18.37 23.68 0.98
C PHE A 432 18.02 24.78 -0.03
N ASN A 433 16.72 25.09 -0.18
CA ASN A 433 16.26 26.16 -1.06
C ASN A 433 16.72 27.53 -0.57
N HIS A 434 16.64 27.82 0.73
CA HIS A 434 17.09 29.10 1.27
C HIS A 434 18.59 29.34 0.99
N LEU A 435 19.40 28.28 1.05
CA LEU A 435 20.82 28.35 0.66
C LEU A 435 21.00 28.58 -0.85
N LEU A 436 20.23 27.91 -1.70
CA LEU A 436 20.26 28.16 -3.14
C LEU A 436 19.79 29.58 -3.49
N GLU A 437 18.75 30.09 -2.83
CA GLU A 437 18.26 31.46 -2.98
C GLU A 437 19.32 32.48 -2.62
N LYS A 438 20.10 32.25 -1.53
CA LYS A 438 21.27 33.08 -1.20
C LYS A 438 22.24 33.15 -2.39
N PHE A 439 22.60 32.00 -2.99
CA PHE A 439 23.46 31.97 -4.19
C PHE A 439 22.86 32.72 -5.39
N PHE A 440 21.56 32.56 -5.67
CA PHE A 440 20.90 33.31 -6.75
C PHE A 440 20.78 34.81 -6.45
N ASN A 441 20.67 35.20 -5.19
CA ASN A 441 20.62 36.60 -4.79
C ASN A 441 21.97 37.31 -5.02
N LEU A 442 23.11 36.60 -5.02
CA LEU A 442 24.40 37.18 -5.42
C LEU A 442 24.37 37.73 -6.86
N ASN A 443 23.63 37.10 -7.77
CA ASN A 443 23.50 37.56 -9.15
C ASN A 443 22.84 38.94 -9.27
N GLN A 444 22.05 39.37 -8.28
CA GLN A 444 21.38 40.68 -8.30
C GLN A 444 22.35 41.86 -8.15
N HIS A 445 23.56 41.59 -7.69
CA HIS A 445 24.59 42.60 -7.48
C HIS A 445 25.53 42.74 -8.68
N ILE A 446 25.27 42.00 -9.76
CA ILE A 446 26.05 42.02 -11.00
C ILE A 446 25.34 42.93 -12.00
N ALA A 447 26.07 43.92 -12.54
CA ALA A 447 25.54 44.74 -13.62
C ALA A 447 25.55 43.94 -14.94
N GLN A 448 24.49 44.08 -15.73
CA GLN A 448 24.39 43.40 -17.04
C GLN A 448 25.53 43.79 -17.98
N ILE A 449 26.01 45.03 -17.88
CA ILE A 449 27.12 45.56 -18.69
C ILE A 449 28.41 44.77 -18.40
N ASP A 450 28.71 44.53 -17.12
CA ASP A 450 29.90 43.79 -16.69
C ASP A 450 29.86 42.33 -17.17
N LEU A 451 28.66 41.72 -17.17
CA LEU A 451 28.44 40.38 -17.72
C LEU A 451 28.70 40.33 -19.23
N ASP A 452 28.15 41.28 -19.98
CA ASP A 452 28.33 41.33 -21.44
C ASP A 452 29.80 41.57 -21.82
N LEU A 453 30.53 42.40 -21.05
CA LEU A 453 31.96 42.64 -21.23
C LEU A 453 32.80 41.40 -20.91
N ASP A 454 32.53 40.73 -19.79
CA ASP A 454 33.27 39.52 -19.41
C ASP A 454 32.97 38.36 -20.37
N GLN A 455 31.71 38.23 -20.84
CA GLN A 455 31.33 37.26 -21.86
C GLN A 455 32.07 37.49 -23.19
N LYS A 456 32.17 38.74 -23.66
CA LYS A 456 32.95 39.07 -24.86
C LYS A 456 34.42 38.72 -24.69
N ARG A 457 35.01 39.02 -23.53
CA ARG A 457 36.40 38.66 -23.21
C ARG A 457 36.59 37.13 -23.21
N GLN A 458 35.70 36.39 -22.57
CA GLN A 458 35.77 34.93 -22.52
C GLN A 458 35.58 34.30 -23.91
N GLN A 459 34.63 34.80 -24.72
CA GLN A 459 34.44 34.37 -26.10
C GLN A 459 35.68 34.63 -26.96
N PHE A 460 36.33 35.78 -26.79
CA PHE A 460 37.58 36.08 -27.45
C PHE A 460 38.70 35.11 -27.05
N ILE A 461 38.92 34.91 -25.74
CA ILE A 461 39.93 33.95 -25.24
C ILE A 461 39.65 32.54 -25.78
N PHE A 462 38.39 32.11 -25.74
CA PHE A 462 37.99 30.81 -26.26
C PHE A 462 38.23 30.67 -27.76
N GLN A 463 37.92 31.70 -28.55
CA GLN A 463 38.19 31.72 -29.99
C GLN A 463 39.69 31.68 -30.28
N SER A 464 40.50 32.43 -29.53
CA SER A 464 41.97 32.43 -29.65
C SER A 464 42.59 31.08 -29.26
N LEU A 465 42.08 30.43 -28.20
CA LEU A 465 42.54 29.10 -27.77
C LEU A 465 42.11 27.99 -28.75
N LYS A 466 40.97 28.15 -29.43
CA LYS A 466 40.47 27.20 -30.44
C LYS A 466 41.28 27.24 -31.75
N GLN A 467 42.03 28.31 -31.99
CA GLN A 467 42.83 28.50 -33.21
C GLN A 467 44.13 27.67 -33.22
N GLY A 468 44.55 27.04 -32.12
CA GLY A 468 45.67 26.09 -32.11
C GLY A 468 45.78 25.28 -30.82
N SER A 469 45.98 23.95 -30.92
CA SER A 469 46.12 23.09 -29.73
C SER A 469 47.38 23.38 -28.92
N GLU A 470 48.43 23.91 -29.55
CA GLU A 470 49.68 24.31 -28.89
C GLU A 470 49.50 25.55 -27.99
N LEU A 471 48.60 26.46 -28.36
CA LEU A 471 48.30 27.68 -27.58
C LEU A 471 47.64 27.37 -26.24
N ILE A 472 46.94 26.24 -26.13
CA ILE A 472 46.31 25.77 -24.88
C ILE A 472 47.39 25.43 -23.84
N HIS A 473 48.49 24.80 -24.27
CA HIS A 473 49.59 24.42 -23.39
C HIS A 473 50.51 25.59 -23.01
N MET A 474 50.52 26.66 -23.81
CA MET A 474 51.32 27.86 -23.57
C MET A 474 50.61 28.98 -22.81
N TYR A 475 49.29 28.86 -22.59
CA TYR A 475 48.54 29.87 -21.85
C TYR A 475 49.02 29.96 -20.39
N LYS A 476 49.76 31.04 -20.08
CA LYS A 476 50.18 31.38 -18.71
C LYS A 476 49.30 32.50 -18.16
N PHE A 477 48.72 32.26 -16.98
CA PHE A 477 47.92 33.26 -16.27
C PHE A 477 48.82 34.40 -15.76
N ASN A 478 48.73 35.58 -16.40
CA ASN A 478 49.44 36.78 -15.95
C ASN A 478 48.63 37.51 -14.87
N LEU A 479 49.00 37.29 -13.60
CA LEU A 479 48.38 37.94 -12.44
C LEU A 479 48.63 39.46 -12.44
N VAL A 480 49.84 39.90 -12.76
CA VAL A 480 50.24 41.32 -12.72
C VAL A 480 49.45 42.14 -13.73
N GLY A 481 49.37 41.66 -14.98
CA GLY A 481 48.59 42.34 -16.03
C GLY A 481 47.10 42.43 -15.72
N LYS A 482 46.55 41.44 -15.00
CA LYS A 482 45.16 41.47 -14.52
C LYS A 482 44.94 42.53 -13.44
N GLU A 483 45.86 42.68 -12.48
CA GLU A 483 45.76 43.71 -11.43
C GLU A 483 45.96 45.13 -11.96
N GLU A 484 46.83 45.31 -12.96
CA GLU A 484 46.97 46.59 -13.67
C GLU A 484 45.69 47.00 -14.43
N LEU A 485 45.00 46.04 -15.04
CA LEU A 485 43.70 46.29 -15.65
C LEU A 485 42.66 46.69 -14.60
N LEU A 486 42.57 45.96 -13.49
CA LEU A 486 41.62 46.26 -12.42
C LEU A 486 41.87 47.63 -11.77
N THR A 487 43.13 48.02 -11.58
CA THR A 487 43.49 49.36 -11.05
C THR A 487 43.16 50.48 -12.03
N LYS A 488 43.35 50.28 -13.34
CA LYS A 488 42.91 51.20 -14.40
C LYS A 488 41.39 51.34 -14.47
N HIS A 489 40.64 50.26 -14.22
CA HIS A 489 39.18 50.31 -14.15
C HIS A 489 38.68 51.01 -12.87
N LYS A 490 39.26 50.69 -11.72
CA LYS A 490 38.95 51.36 -10.43
C LYS A 490 39.14 52.88 -10.50
N THR A 491 40.23 53.33 -11.11
CA THR A 491 40.50 54.78 -11.28
C THR A 491 39.50 55.46 -12.22
N LYS A 492 39.04 54.78 -13.29
CA LYS A 492 37.98 55.26 -14.17
C LYS A 492 36.60 55.31 -13.50
N GLU A 493 36.29 54.34 -12.64
CA GLU A 493 35.05 54.32 -11.87
C GLU A 493 35.01 55.46 -10.85
N MET A 494 36.07 55.65 -10.06
CA MET A 494 36.19 56.79 -9.12
C MET A 494 36.02 58.14 -9.84
N GLN A 495 36.56 58.28 -11.06
CA GLN A 495 36.38 59.48 -11.89
C GLN A 495 34.95 59.66 -12.43
N LYS A 496 34.19 58.58 -12.63
CA LYS A 496 32.78 58.62 -13.04
C LYS A 496 31.86 58.90 -11.86
N GLU A 497 32.13 58.34 -10.69
CA GLU A 497 31.41 58.62 -9.44
C GLU A 497 31.53 60.09 -9.04
N LEU A 498 32.73 60.67 -9.14
CA LEU A 498 32.98 62.10 -8.94
C LEU A 498 32.22 62.99 -9.94
N LYS A 499 31.88 62.49 -11.14
CA LYS A 499 31.13 63.23 -12.17
C LYS A 499 29.62 63.03 -12.10
N ASN A 500 29.15 61.94 -11.48
CA ASN A 500 27.74 61.52 -11.49
C ASN A 500 27.10 61.47 -10.10
N ALA A 501 27.67 62.16 -9.10
CA ALA A 501 27.26 62.15 -7.69
C ALA A 501 25.80 62.57 -7.37
N GLY A 502 24.95 62.85 -8.38
CA GLY A 502 23.56 63.29 -8.21
C GLY A 502 22.47 62.35 -8.76
N GLN A 503 22.81 61.23 -9.41
CA GLN A 503 21.81 60.33 -10.00
C GLN A 503 22.08 58.86 -9.66
N GLU A 504 21.83 58.48 -8.41
CA GLU A 504 21.67 57.08 -8.05
C GLU A 504 20.27 56.60 -8.48
N SER A 505 20.17 55.97 -9.64
CA SER A 505 18.99 55.19 -9.96
C SER A 505 18.91 54.01 -8.99
N ARG A 506 17.96 54.05 -8.06
CA ARG A 506 17.62 52.89 -7.21
C ARG A 506 17.15 51.75 -8.11
N ALA A 507 18.07 50.86 -8.47
CA ALA A 507 17.72 49.61 -9.14
C ALA A 507 16.84 48.79 -8.18
N ILE A 508 15.61 48.51 -8.59
CA ILE A 508 14.68 47.66 -7.85
C ILE A 508 15.26 46.24 -7.87
N LYS A 509 15.69 45.77 -6.70
CA LYS A 509 16.24 44.42 -6.50
C LYS A 509 15.10 43.42 -6.47
N PHE A 510 15.05 42.51 -7.44
CA PHE A 510 14.12 41.39 -7.44
C PHE A 510 14.76 40.18 -6.75
N SER A 511 14.27 39.82 -5.56
CA SER A 511 14.70 38.59 -4.88
C SER A 511 14.17 37.36 -5.62
N VAL A 512 15.06 36.42 -5.95
CA VAL A 512 14.69 35.16 -6.59
C VAL A 512 14.23 34.22 -5.49
N LYS A 513 12.93 33.89 -5.46
CA LYS A 513 12.38 32.84 -4.59
C LYS A 513 12.21 31.55 -5.39
N ILE A 514 12.76 30.46 -4.88
CA ILE A 514 12.61 29.13 -5.46
C ILE A 514 11.22 28.60 -5.10
N SER A 515 10.54 27.99 -6.09
CA SER A 515 9.20 27.46 -5.89
C SER A 515 9.18 26.27 -4.92
N THR A 516 8.25 26.27 -3.97
CA THR A 516 7.98 25.15 -3.04
C THR A 516 7.03 24.11 -3.63
N ILE A 517 6.47 24.35 -4.83
CA ILE A 517 5.54 23.44 -5.51
C ILE A 517 6.08 22.00 -5.62
N PRO A 518 7.36 21.76 -6.02
CA PRO A 518 7.89 20.41 -6.14
C PRO A 518 7.89 19.64 -4.81
N LEU A 519 8.14 20.31 -3.69
CA LEU A 519 8.07 19.70 -2.35
C LEU A 519 6.64 19.29 -2.02
N ILE A 520 5.68 20.19 -2.25
CA ILE A 520 4.26 19.93 -1.98
C ILE A 520 3.80 18.71 -2.80
N CYS A 521 4.12 18.68 -4.10
CA CYS A 521 3.82 17.54 -4.96
C CYS A 521 4.47 16.24 -4.45
N CYS A 522 5.72 16.30 -3.98
CA CYS A 522 6.46 15.15 -3.48
C CYS A 522 5.87 14.59 -2.18
N VAL A 523 5.56 15.46 -1.21
CA VAL A 523 4.90 15.10 0.06
C VAL A 523 3.52 14.51 -0.22
N LEU A 524 2.75 15.11 -1.12
CA LEU A 524 1.42 14.63 -1.48
C LEU A 524 1.49 13.26 -2.18
N ALA A 525 2.46 13.05 -3.07
CA ALA A 525 2.70 11.76 -3.71
C ALA A 525 3.04 10.66 -2.69
N LEU A 526 3.91 10.95 -1.70
CA LEU A 526 4.25 10.00 -0.63
C LEU A 526 3.04 9.67 0.26
N LEU A 527 2.20 10.65 0.57
CA LEU A 527 0.97 10.43 1.34
C LEU A 527 -0.03 9.56 0.57
N VAL A 528 -0.25 9.85 -0.72
CA VAL A 528 -1.14 9.05 -1.58
C VAL A 528 -0.63 7.63 -1.69
N GLN A 529 0.68 7.44 -1.93
CA GLN A 529 1.29 6.12 -1.95
C GLN A 529 1.08 5.36 -0.63
N TYR A 530 1.34 6.01 0.50
CA TYR A 530 1.15 5.40 1.81
C TYR A 530 -0.30 4.95 2.02
N LEU A 531 -1.26 5.80 1.69
CA LEU A 531 -2.69 5.48 1.80
C LEU A 531 -3.11 4.35 0.86
N LEU A 532 -2.56 4.27 -0.35
CA LEU A 532 -2.86 3.18 -1.28
C LEU A 532 -2.36 1.82 -0.76
N ILE A 533 -1.17 1.79 -0.15
CA ILE A 533 -0.59 0.56 0.41
C ILE A 533 -1.28 0.16 1.72
N CYS A 534 -1.24 1.03 2.73
CA CYS A 534 -1.80 0.71 4.04
C CYS A 534 -3.33 0.61 4.00
N GLY A 535 -4.00 1.51 3.27
CA GLY A 535 -5.45 1.54 3.19
C GLY A 535 -6.03 0.28 2.55
N SER A 536 -5.45 -0.19 1.44
CA SER A 536 -5.94 -1.41 0.78
C SER A 536 -5.72 -2.66 1.65
N LEU A 537 -4.53 -2.83 2.24
CA LEU A 537 -4.22 -3.96 3.11
C LEU A 537 -5.13 -4.00 4.36
N THR A 538 -5.27 -2.87 5.06
CA THR A 538 -6.14 -2.79 6.23
C THR A 538 -7.61 -2.97 5.85
N TYR A 539 -8.06 -2.44 4.70
CA TYR A 539 -9.43 -2.58 4.24
C TYR A 539 -9.78 -4.04 3.92
N VAL A 540 -8.99 -4.72 3.09
CA VAL A 540 -9.25 -6.11 2.69
C VAL A 540 -9.34 -7.03 3.90
N GLY A 541 -8.37 -6.98 4.81
CA GLY A 541 -8.38 -7.85 5.97
C GLY A 541 -9.43 -7.50 7.01
N SER A 542 -9.64 -6.22 7.31
CA SER A 542 -10.65 -5.80 8.29
C SER A 542 -12.08 -6.14 7.80
N VAL A 543 -12.36 -5.93 6.52
CA VAL A 543 -13.67 -6.26 5.95
C VAL A 543 -13.90 -7.77 6.02
N TYR A 544 -12.90 -8.59 5.67
CA TYR A 544 -13.06 -10.04 5.75
C TYR A 544 -13.19 -10.53 7.19
N MET A 545 -12.31 -10.10 8.10
CA MET A 545 -12.31 -10.54 9.50
C MET A 545 -13.52 -10.03 10.29
N SER A 546 -14.08 -8.87 9.95
CA SER A 546 -15.28 -8.35 10.65
C SER A 546 -16.53 -9.20 10.41
N LYS A 547 -16.57 -10.01 9.34
CA LYS A 547 -17.64 -10.97 9.06
C LYS A 547 -17.57 -12.25 9.90
N PHE A 548 -16.44 -12.52 10.55
CA PHE A 548 -16.22 -13.76 11.31
C PHE A 548 -17.31 -13.99 12.36
N SER A 549 -17.63 -13.00 13.21
CA SER A 549 -18.59 -13.18 14.31
C SER A 549 -19.97 -13.65 13.85
N LYS A 550 -20.47 -13.13 12.73
CA LYS A 550 -21.76 -13.56 12.16
C LYS A 550 -21.67 -14.92 11.49
N THR A 551 -20.56 -15.18 10.81
CA THR A 551 -20.30 -16.45 10.12
C THR A 551 -20.14 -17.60 11.12
N ILE A 552 -19.35 -17.42 12.17
CA ILE A 552 -19.15 -18.43 13.22
C ILE A 552 -20.42 -18.69 14.01
N HIS A 553 -21.26 -17.67 14.25
CA HIS A 553 -22.58 -17.88 14.86
C HIS A 553 -23.45 -18.77 13.98
N PHE A 554 -23.61 -18.45 12.69
CA PHE A 554 -24.41 -19.26 11.76
C PHE A 554 -23.86 -20.69 11.62
N PHE A 555 -22.55 -20.83 11.48
CA PHE A 555 -21.86 -22.11 11.41
C PHE A 555 -22.09 -22.96 12.66
N LYS A 556 -21.93 -22.35 13.86
CA LYS A 556 -22.23 -23.00 15.13
C LYS A 556 -23.70 -23.41 15.21
N SER A 557 -24.63 -22.55 14.81
CA SER A 557 -26.06 -22.84 14.88
C SER A 557 -26.43 -24.07 14.04
N ILE A 558 -25.89 -24.20 12.82
CA ILE A 558 -26.10 -25.40 11.98
C ILE A 558 -25.49 -26.64 12.63
N SER A 559 -24.23 -26.54 13.07
CA SER A 559 -23.53 -27.65 13.72
C SER A 559 -24.23 -28.12 15.00
N ASP A 560 -24.72 -27.17 15.82
CA ASP A 560 -25.49 -27.43 17.02
C ASP A 560 -26.78 -28.20 16.68
N ILE A 561 -27.50 -27.85 15.60
CA ILE A 561 -28.73 -28.55 15.20
C ILE A 561 -28.43 -30.00 14.82
N GLY A 562 -27.32 -30.24 14.12
CA GLY A 562 -26.83 -31.59 13.82
C GLY A 562 -26.65 -32.44 15.08
N VAL A 563 -26.31 -31.82 16.22
CA VAL A 563 -26.17 -32.51 17.51
C VAL A 563 -27.50 -32.59 18.28
N TYR A 564 -28.24 -31.48 18.39
CA TYR A 564 -29.43 -31.39 19.24
C TYR A 564 -30.64 -32.12 18.67
N VAL A 565 -30.79 -32.21 17.35
CA VAL A 565 -31.88 -32.95 16.72
C VAL A 565 -31.79 -34.45 17.04
N PRO A 566 -30.72 -35.19 16.70
CA PRO A 566 -30.61 -36.60 17.10
C PRO A 566 -30.55 -36.78 18.63
N ALA A 567 -29.96 -35.85 19.39
CA ALA A 567 -29.95 -35.92 20.85
C ALA A 567 -31.36 -35.85 21.46
N SER A 568 -32.20 -34.92 21.02
CA SER A 568 -33.54 -34.76 21.57
C SER A 568 -34.45 -35.95 21.28
N PHE A 569 -34.31 -36.56 20.09
CA PHE A 569 -35.02 -37.80 19.76
C PHE A 569 -34.48 -39.01 20.52
N SER A 570 -33.16 -39.14 20.70
CA SER A 570 -32.59 -40.23 21.53
C SER A 570 -33.03 -40.08 23.00
N GLN A 571 -33.05 -38.86 23.54
CA GLN A 571 -33.51 -38.54 24.89
C GLN A 571 -35.01 -38.76 25.07
N LYS A 572 -35.82 -38.42 24.05
CA LYS A 572 -37.24 -38.73 24.03
C LYS A 572 -37.45 -40.24 24.19
N GLU A 573 -36.72 -41.06 23.45
CA GLU A 573 -36.82 -42.52 23.58
C GLU A 573 -36.33 -43.00 24.96
N ILE A 574 -35.24 -42.43 25.51
CA ILE A 574 -34.83 -42.71 26.91
C ILE A 574 -35.98 -42.45 27.89
N LEU A 575 -36.72 -41.35 27.74
CA LEU A 575 -37.85 -41.00 28.61
C LEU A 575 -39.01 -41.99 28.48
N TYR A 576 -39.26 -42.52 27.28
CA TYR A 576 -40.27 -43.56 27.06
C TYR A 576 -39.86 -44.91 27.66
N PHE A 577 -38.57 -45.22 27.64
CA PHE A 577 -38.02 -46.43 28.24
C PHE A 577 -37.46 -46.22 29.66
N PHE A 578 -37.81 -45.11 30.32
CA PHE A 578 -37.18 -44.68 31.57
C PHE A 578 -37.27 -45.74 32.68
N SER A 579 -38.41 -46.45 32.77
CA SER A 579 -38.64 -47.53 33.74
C SER A 579 -37.75 -48.77 33.52
N TYR A 580 -37.19 -48.97 32.32
CA TYR A 580 -36.29 -50.06 32.01
C TYR A 580 -34.84 -49.78 32.44
N PHE A 581 -34.53 -48.56 32.86
CA PHE A 581 -33.21 -48.12 33.31
C PHE A 581 -33.20 -47.93 34.83
N PRO A 582 -32.97 -48.99 35.64
CA PRO A 582 -33.12 -48.95 37.10
C PRO A 582 -32.11 -48.04 37.82
N TYR A 583 -31.14 -47.48 37.09
CA TYR A 583 -30.06 -46.63 37.59
C TYR A 583 -30.29 -45.12 37.35
N TYR A 584 -31.38 -44.74 36.67
CA TYR A 584 -31.75 -43.33 36.52
C TYR A 584 -32.62 -42.84 37.69
N THR A 585 -32.40 -41.59 38.10
CA THR A 585 -33.16 -40.90 39.15
C THR A 585 -34.16 -39.92 38.56
N ASN A 586 -35.11 -39.42 39.37
CA ASN A 586 -36.04 -38.38 38.92
C ASN A 586 -35.32 -37.09 38.47
N ASP A 587 -34.15 -36.80 39.04
CA ASP A 587 -33.31 -35.68 38.62
C ASP A 587 -32.75 -35.90 37.21
N ASP A 588 -32.30 -37.13 36.90
CA ASP A 588 -31.87 -37.52 35.55
C ASP A 588 -33.04 -37.35 34.54
N ARG A 589 -34.28 -37.69 34.95
CA ARG A 589 -35.48 -37.47 34.14
C ARG A 589 -35.71 -35.98 33.85
N ALA A 590 -35.63 -35.15 34.88
CA ALA A 590 -35.81 -33.69 34.73
C ALA A 590 -34.74 -33.09 33.80
N PHE A 591 -33.49 -33.55 33.91
CA PHE A 591 -32.41 -33.15 33.01
C PHE A 591 -32.71 -33.49 31.55
N PHE A 592 -33.18 -34.70 31.24
CA PHE A 592 -33.53 -35.06 29.87
C PHE A 592 -34.65 -34.19 29.30
N VAL A 593 -35.67 -33.87 30.10
CA VAL A 593 -36.76 -32.96 29.69
C VAL A 593 -36.21 -31.56 29.42
N GLU A 594 -35.33 -31.04 30.27
CA GLU A 594 -34.68 -29.74 30.09
C GLU A 594 -33.84 -29.70 28.81
N GLN A 595 -33.09 -30.76 28.49
CA GLN A 595 -32.31 -30.84 27.26
C GLN A 595 -33.19 -30.85 26.00
N ILE A 596 -34.32 -31.55 26.02
CA ILE A 596 -35.28 -31.51 24.90
C ILE A 596 -35.87 -30.10 24.75
N GLN A 597 -36.18 -29.42 25.86
CA GLN A 597 -36.63 -28.04 25.82
C GLN A 597 -35.56 -27.08 25.27
N LYS A 598 -34.28 -27.29 25.64
CA LYS A 598 -33.13 -26.55 25.09
C LYS A 598 -32.96 -26.82 23.58
N ALA A 599 -33.16 -28.06 23.13
CA ALA A 599 -33.11 -28.38 21.70
C ALA A 599 -34.23 -27.67 20.91
N VAL A 600 -35.46 -27.70 21.43
CA VAL A 600 -36.61 -27.01 20.83
C VAL A 600 -36.35 -25.50 20.69
N THR A 601 -35.83 -24.85 21.73
CA THR A 601 -35.51 -23.42 21.66
C THR A 601 -34.40 -23.14 20.65
N LYS A 602 -33.35 -23.97 20.58
CA LYS A 602 -32.28 -23.84 19.58
C LYS A 602 -32.81 -24.00 18.15
N ILE A 603 -33.66 -24.99 17.88
CA ILE A 603 -34.27 -25.19 16.55
C ILE A 603 -35.15 -23.98 16.19
N ASP A 604 -35.99 -23.50 17.12
CA ASP A 604 -36.80 -22.30 16.89
C ASP A 604 -35.93 -21.06 16.57
N THR A 605 -34.86 -20.84 17.33
CA THR A 605 -33.98 -19.69 17.11
C THR A 605 -33.29 -19.74 15.74
N PHE A 606 -32.93 -20.93 15.28
CA PHE A 606 -32.34 -21.10 13.96
C PHE A 606 -33.34 -20.88 12.84
N LEU A 607 -34.56 -21.43 12.96
CA LEU A 607 -35.62 -21.27 11.95
C LEU A 607 -36.07 -19.81 11.76
N LEU A 608 -35.81 -18.95 12.74
CA LEU A 608 -36.09 -17.52 12.76
C LEU A 608 -34.85 -16.66 12.41
N GLN A 609 -33.68 -17.27 12.20
CA GLN A 609 -32.45 -16.54 11.94
C GLN A 609 -32.44 -16.02 10.49
N ASP A 610 -32.44 -14.70 10.32
CA ASP A 610 -32.27 -14.09 9.01
C ASP A 610 -30.80 -14.16 8.56
N ILE A 611 -30.56 -14.78 7.42
CA ILE A 611 -29.23 -14.97 6.83
C ILE A 611 -28.99 -13.85 5.81
N GLU A 612 -28.24 -12.81 6.19
CA GLU A 612 -27.84 -11.77 5.24
C GLU A 612 -26.49 -12.15 4.58
N SER A 613 -26.55 -12.62 3.34
CA SER A 613 -25.41 -13.11 2.55
C SER A 613 -24.21 -12.14 2.50
N SER A 614 -24.47 -10.83 2.52
CA SER A 614 -23.42 -9.79 2.48
C SER A 614 -22.49 -9.81 3.70
N GLN A 615 -22.98 -10.34 4.83
CA GLN A 615 -22.33 -10.27 6.13
C GLN A 615 -21.56 -11.54 6.49
N LEU A 616 -21.61 -12.56 5.63
CA LEU A 616 -20.97 -13.86 5.85
C LEU A 616 -19.68 -14.01 5.03
N GLN A 617 -18.79 -14.90 5.49
CA GLN A 617 -17.51 -15.22 4.83
C GLN A 617 -17.64 -16.29 3.74
N PHE A 618 -18.82 -16.90 3.57
CA PHE A 618 -19.07 -17.91 2.55
C PHE A 618 -19.04 -17.33 1.13
N SER A 619 -18.79 -18.22 0.16
CA SER A 619 -18.96 -17.92 -1.25
C SER A 619 -20.44 -17.71 -1.59
N ALA A 620 -20.71 -16.88 -2.60
CA ALA A 620 -22.08 -16.70 -3.12
C ALA A 620 -22.67 -18.03 -3.62
N GLN A 621 -21.84 -18.86 -4.28
CA GLN A 621 -22.27 -20.17 -4.77
C GLN A 621 -22.70 -21.11 -3.65
N PHE A 622 -21.98 -21.12 -2.52
CA PHE A 622 -22.37 -21.91 -1.37
C PHE A 622 -23.72 -21.43 -0.81
N LEU A 623 -23.90 -20.12 -0.65
CA LEU A 623 -25.14 -19.54 -0.12
C LEU A 623 -26.35 -19.82 -1.03
N ASP A 624 -26.20 -19.66 -2.35
CA ASP A 624 -27.24 -20.01 -3.32
C ASP A 624 -27.61 -21.51 -3.24
N THR A 625 -26.60 -22.37 -3.04
CA THR A 625 -26.82 -23.81 -2.87
C THR A 625 -27.53 -24.12 -1.56
N TYR A 626 -27.15 -23.43 -0.47
CA TYR A 626 -27.78 -23.59 0.83
C TYR A 626 -29.24 -23.14 0.81
N GLU A 627 -29.54 -21.96 0.25
CA GLU A 627 -30.91 -21.46 0.06
C GLU A 627 -31.77 -22.44 -0.75
N TYR A 628 -31.19 -23.04 -1.81
CA TYR A 628 -31.87 -24.09 -2.55
C TYR A 628 -32.20 -25.31 -1.67
N LEU A 629 -31.27 -25.76 -0.83
CA LEU A 629 -31.47 -26.92 0.05
C LEU A 629 -32.48 -26.66 1.19
N GLU A 630 -32.69 -25.40 1.58
CA GLU A 630 -33.70 -25.07 2.60
C GLU A 630 -35.12 -25.44 2.16
N GLU A 631 -35.42 -25.32 0.86
CA GLU A 631 -36.76 -25.48 0.28
C GLU A 631 -36.92 -26.71 -0.63
N ASN A 632 -35.82 -27.35 -1.04
CA ASN A 632 -35.85 -28.44 -2.03
C ASN A 632 -35.38 -29.78 -1.45
N ASN A 633 -35.60 -30.84 -2.23
CA ASN A 633 -35.29 -32.21 -1.83
C ASN A 633 -33.85 -32.40 -1.34
N LEU A 634 -33.70 -32.90 -0.10
CA LEU A 634 -32.41 -33.14 0.55
C LEU A 634 -31.77 -34.48 0.18
N CYS A 635 -32.55 -35.46 -0.29
CA CYS A 635 -32.06 -36.81 -0.59
C CYS A 635 -30.84 -36.86 -1.53
N PRO A 636 -30.72 -36.00 -2.57
CA PRO A 636 -29.55 -35.99 -3.45
C PRO A 636 -28.22 -35.67 -2.76
N LEU A 637 -28.24 -35.10 -1.54
CA LEU A 637 -27.02 -34.83 -0.77
C LEU A 637 -26.40 -36.10 -0.18
N LEU A 638 -27.21 -37.13 0.07
CA LEU A 638 -26.77 -38.34 0.73
C LEU A 638 -26.16 -39.31 -0.28
N ASN A 639 -25.09 -39.98 0.13
CA ASN A 639 -24.49 -41.01 -0.70
C ASN A 639 -25.35 -42.28 -0.69
N SER A 640 -26.07 -42.53 -1.80
CA SER A 640 -26.92 -43.71 -1.97
C SER A 640 -26.19 -45.04 -1.75
N SER A 641 -24.87 -45.11 -1.95
CA SER A 641 -24.10 -46.34 -1.73
C SER A 641 -23.91 -46.70 -0.25
N LYS A 642 -24.15 -45.75 0.66
CA LYS A 642 -24.01 -45.94 2.12
C LYS A 642 -25.22 -46.69 2.70
N TYR A 643 -26.39 -46.60 2.09
CA TYR A 643 -27.64 -47.07 2.70
C TYR A 643 -28.28 -48.23 1.92
N TYR A 644 -28.81 -49.21 2.64
CA TYR A 644 -29.65 -50.26 2.08
C TYR A 644 -31.02 -49.68 1.70
N ASP A 645 -31.44 -49.86 0.44
CA ASP A 645 -32.72 -49.36 -0.10
C ASP A 645 -32.94 -47.85 0.16
N PHE A 646 -31.91 -47.06 -0.16
CA PHE A 646 -31.85 -45.61 0.06
C PHE A 646 -33.09 -44.87 -0.46
N ASP A 647 -33.54 -45.22 -1.67
CA ASP A 647 -34.67 -44.56 -2.32
C ASP A 647 -35.96 -44.72 -1.51
N TYR A 648 -36.16 -45.87 -0.86
CA TYR A 648 -37.29 -46.10 0.03
C TYR A 648 -37.18 -45.20 1.29
N PHE A 649 -36.11 -45.35 2.07
CA PHE A 649 -36.01 -44.68 3.37
C PHE A 649 -35.96 -43.17 3.23
N CYS A 650 -35.21 -42.62 2.28
CA CYS A 650 -35.16 -41.16 2.12
C CYS A 650 -36.48 -40.59 1.60
N SER A 651 -37.20 -41.34 0.75
CA SER A 651 -38.46 -40.88 0.16
C SER A 651 -39.69 -41.02 1.04
N ASN A 652 -39.70 -42.02 1.92
CA ASN A 652 -40.91 -42.44 2.63
C ASN A 652 -40.86 -42.12 4.12
N SER A 653 -39.68 -41.99 4.72
CA SER A 653 -39.57 -41.69 6.15
C SER A 653 -40.30 -40.39 6.49
N GLN A 654 -41.15 -40.44 7.52
CA GLN A 654 -42.00 -39.32 7.94
C GLN A 654 -42.82 -38.70 6.81
N ASN A 655 -43.41 -39.54 5.94
CA ASN A 655 -44.18 -39.13 4.76
C ASN A 655 -43.38 -38.27 3.77
N GLY A 656 -42.07 -38.52 3.67
CA GLY A 656 -41.19 -37.82 2.73
C GLY A 656 -40.86 -36.38 3.12
N ILE A 657 -40.83 -36.07 4.42
CA ILE A 657 -40.53 -34.71 4.91
C ILE A 657 -39.19 -34.18 4.38
N LEU A 658 -38.19 -35.06 4.22
CA LEU A 658 -36.86 -34.72 3.68
C LEU A 658 -36.91 -34.22 2.22
N LYS A 659 -37.97 -34.53 1.47
CA LYS A 659 -38.17 -34.01 0.11
C LYS A 659 -38.63 -32.56 0.08
N LEU A 660 -39.14 -32.05 1.20
CA LEU A 660 -39.66 -30.68 1.33
C LEU A 660 -38.59 -29.67 1.79
N GLY A 661 -37.34 -30.11 1.96
CA GLY A 661 -36.22 -29.26 2.36
C GLY A 661 -35.91 -29.26 3.85
N LEU A 662 -34.77 -28.65 4.19
CA LEU A 662 -34.23 -28.62 5.55
C LEU A 662 -35.17 -27.88 6.50
N ARG A 663 -35.74 -26.75 6.05
CA ARG A 663 -36.63 -25.93 6.87
C ARG A 663 -37.90 -26.67 7.25
N ALA A 664 -38.53 -27.35 6.29
CA ALA A 664 -39.73 -28.15 6.52
C ALA A 664 -39.45 -29.32 7.47
N SER A 665 -38.31 -30.01 7.27
CA SER A 665 -37.86 -31.12 8.11
C SER A 665 -37.66 -30.70 9.56
N LEU A 666 -36.90 -29.64 9.80
CA LEU A 666 -36.65 -29.12 11.15
C LEU A 666 -37.92 -28.59 11.81
N THR A 667 -38.81 -27.95 11.05
CA THR A 667 -40.12 -27.48 11.56
C THR A 667 -40.98 -28.65 12.02
N ASN A 668 -41.02 -29.74 11.24
CA ASN A 668 -41.76 -30.95 11.62
C ASN A 668 -41.17 -31.59 12.87
N PHE A 669 -39.86 -31.82 12.92
CA PHE A 669 -39.19 -32.39 14.09
C PHE A 669 -39.42 -31.56 15.36
N ASN A 670 -39.32 -30.24 15.25
CA ASN A 670 -39.59 -29.33 16.34
C ASN A 670 -41.06 -29.39 16.80
N SER A 671 -42.01 -29.49 15.87
CA SER A 671 -43.42 -29.68 16.20
C SER A 671 -43.67 -31.00 16.95
N ILE A 672 -43.01 -32.09 16.54
CA ILE A 672 -43.08 -33.37 17.24
C ILE A 672 -42.57 -33.19 18.67
N LEU A 673 -41.38 -32.64 18.87
CA LEU A 673 -40.80 -32.44 20.20
C LEU A 673 -41.66 -31.54 21.11
N LYS A 674 -42.25 -30.46 20.56
CA LYS A 674 -43.18 -29.59 21.31
C LYS A 674 -44.43 -30.34 21.76
N ASN A 675 -45.01 -31.17 20.91
CA ASN A 675 -46.16 -31.99 21.25
C ASN A 675 -45.80 -32.98 22.36
N GLU A 676 -44.63 -33.61 22.27
CA GLU A 676 -44.13 -34.57 23.25
C GLU A 676 -43.86 -33.92 24.63
N LEU A 677 -43.28 -32.71 24.65
CA LEU A 677 -43.12 -31.91 25.86
C LEU A 677 -44.47 -31.57 26.51
N SER A 678 -45.50 -31.29 25.71
CA SER A 678 -46.83 -30.92 26.22
C SER A 678 -47.54 -32.07 26.95
N ILE A 679 -47.22 -33.32 26.61
CA ILE A 679 -47.78 -34.52 27.25
C ILE A 679 -46.86 -35.11 28.34
N ASN A 680 -45.71 -34.46 28.60
CA ASN A 680 -44.76 -34.78 29.68
C ASN A 680 -44.30 -36.26 29.70
N PHE A 681 -44.06 -36.84 28.52
CA PHE A 681 -43.45 -38.16 28.30
C PHE A 681 -43.98 -39.25 29.26
N PRO A 682 -45.20 -39.78 29.02
CA PRO A 682 -45.76 -40.81 29.87
C PRO A 682 -44.89 -42.06 29.86
N SER A 683 -44.76 -42.72 31.01
CA SER A 683 -43.86 -43.88 31.23
C SER A 683 -44.18 -45.13 30.39
N THR A 684 -45.27 -45.11 29.63
CA THR A 684 -45.64 -46.19 28.70
C THR A 684 -46.22 -45.60 27.43
N ARG A 685 -45.56 -45.86 26.30
CA ARG A 685 -46.05 -45.55 24.95
C ARG A 685 -46.93 -46.70 24.44
N LYS A 686 -48.05 -46.39 23.78
CA LYS A 686 -48.92 -47.43 23.17
C LYS A 686 -48.24 -48.11 21.98
N GLN A 687 -47.61 -47.33 21.10
CA GLN A 687 -46.89 -47.84 19.93
C GLN A 687 -45.86 -46.79 19.46
N PRO A 688 -44.63 -47.20 19.08
CA PRO A 688 -43.66 -46.30 18.47
C PRO A 688 -44.07 -45.92 17.04
N PRO A 689 -43.65 -44.75 16.54
CA PRO A 689 -44.01 -44.25 15.22
C PRO A 689 -43.11 -44.93 14.18
N LYS A 690 -43.67 -45.33 13.04
CA LYS A 690 -42.86 -45.94 11.98
C LYS A 690 -41.98 -44.87 11.33
N GLU A 691 -40.72 -45.22 11.06
CA GLU A 691 -39.79 -44.45 10.22
C GLU A 691 -39.49 -43.01 10.70
N GLU A 692 -39.74 -42.70 11.97
CA GLU A 692 -39.43 -41.38 12.54
C GLU A 692 -37.94 -41.20 12.80
N LEU A 693 -37.34 -42.17 13.48
CA LEU A 693 -35.94 -42.09 13.88
C LEU A 693 -35.02 -42.17 12.65
N GLU A 694 -35.42 -42.87 11.60
CA GLU A 694 -34.71 -42.91 10.31
C GLU A 694 -34.70 -41.56 9.61
N ALA A 695 -35.84 -40.85 9.60
CA ALA A 695 -35.87 -39.49 9.06
C ALA A 695 -34.91 -38.58 9.84
N VAL A 696 -34.86 -38.72 11.17
CA VAL A 696 -33.95 -37.96 12.04
C VAL A 696 -32.49 -38.31 11.77
N TYR A 697 -32.17 -39.59 11.64
CA TYR A 697 -30.81 -40.06 11.32
C TYR A 697 -30.33 -39.52 9.98
N LEU A 698 -31.14 -39.67 8.93
CA LEU A 698 -30.81 -39.18 7.59
C LEU A 698 -30.67 -37.66 7.59
N CYS A 699 -31.49 -36.94 8.35
CA CYS A 699 -31.35 -35.50 8.52
C CYS A 699 -30.04 -35.11 9.23
N SER A 700 -29.59 -35.87 10.23
CA SER A 700 -28.29 -35.65 10.90
C SER A 700 -27.14 -35.78 9.90
N ASP A 701 -27.16 -36.84 9.09
CA ASP A 701 -26.17 -37.05 8.02
C ASP A 701 -26.20 -35.92 6.97
N ILE A 702 -27.40 -35.42 6.61
CA ILE A 702 -27.55 -34.25 5.72
C ILE A 702 -26.91 -33.00 6.34
N ILE A 703 -27.17 -32.72 7.62
CA ILE A 703 -26.61 -31.55 8.32
C ILE A 703 -25.09 -31.68 8.44
N THR A 704 -24.58 -32.89 8.69
CA THR A 704 -23.15 -33.20 8.69
C THR A 704 -22.52 -32.87 7.34
N GLU A 705 -23.13 -33.31 6.23
CA GLU A 705 -22.65 -32.99 4.88
C GLU A 705 -22.68 -31.48 4.58
N ILE A 706 -23.73 -30.77 5.02
CA ILE A 706 -23.80 -29.31 4.89
C ILE A 706 -22.67 -28.64 5.68
N THR A 707 -22.44 -29.07 6.92
CA THR A 707 -21.41 -28.52 7.81
C THR A 707 -20.00 -28.75 7.25
N ASN A 708 -19.74 -29.94 6.70
CA ASN A 708 -18.48 -30.25 6.02
C ASN A 708 -18.27 -29.36 4.79
N LYS A 709 -19.31 -29.11 3.99
CA LYS A 709 -19.25 -28.19 2.84
C LYS A 709 -19.04 -26.74 3.26
N MET A 710 -19.65 -26.30 4.37
CA MET A 710 -19.41 -24.97 4.95
C MET A 710 -17.95 -24.78 5.33
N GLU A 711 -17.36 -25.75 6.01
CA GLU A 711 -15.96 -25.70 6.45
C GLU A 711 -15.01 -25.66 5.26
N GLN A 712 -15.24 -26.51 4.25
CA GLN A 712 -14.46 -26.51 3.00
C GLN A 712 -14.56 -25.19 2.25
N ASP A 713 -15.77 -24.60 2.16
CA ASP A 713 -15.98 -23.31 1.51
C ASP A 713 -15.23 -22.19 2.27
N ILE A 714 -15.34 -22.12 3.60
CA ILE A 714 -14.59 -21.14 4.42
C ILE A 714 -13.08 -21.30 4.24
N LYS A 715 -12.56 -22.53 4.25
CA LYS A 715 -11.14 -22.80 4.01
C LYS A 715 -10.71 -22.29 2.63
N SER A 716 -11.52 -22.52 1.60
CA SER A 716 -11.25 -22.04 0.24
C SER A 716 -11.30 -20.51 0.13
N GLN A 717 -12.30 -19.86 0.73
CA GLN A 717 -12.42 -18.39 0.75
C GLN A 717 -11.26 -17.75 1.51
N THR A 718 -10.85 -18.34 2.63
CA THR A 718 -9.71 -17.88 3.42
C THR A 718 -8.41 -17.97 2.62
N GLN A 719 -8.20 -19.05 1.87
CA GLN A 719 -7.06 -19.19 0.97
C GLN A 719 -7.06 -18.14 -0.15
N ILE A 720 -8.22 -17.91 -0.80
CA ILE A 720 -8.35 -16.88 -1.86
C ILE A 720 -8.00 -15.49 -1.33
N ILE A 721 -8.48 -15.15 -0.12
CA ILE A 721 -8.19 -13.86 0.51
C ILE A 721 -6.73 -13.77 0.93
N GLU A 722 -6.14 -14.84 1.47
CA GLU A 722 -4.71 -14.91 1.79
C GLU A 722 -3.84 -14.68 0.55
N GLU A 723 -4.16 -15.35 -0.58
CA GLU A 723 -3.47 -15.17 -1.85
C GLU A 723 -3.59 -13.75 -2.39
N LEU A 724 -4.79 -13.17 -2.36
CA LEU A 724 -5.03 -11.78 -2.78
C LEU A 724 -4.23 -10.81 -1.90
N TYR A 725 -4.18 -11.05 -0.59
CA TYR A 725 -3.37 -10.27 0.34
C TYR A 725 -1.88 -10.38 0.04
N ASN A 726 -1.39 -11.59 -0.25
CA ASN A 726 0.00 -11.85 -0.64
C ASN A 726 0.37 -11.18 -1.98
N ILE A 727 -0.55 -11.12 -2.94
CA ILE A 727 -0.34 -10.42 -4.21
C ILE A 727 -0.24 -8.91 -3.98
N ILE A 728 -1.15 -8.31 -3.20
CA ILE A 728 -1.12 -6.88 -2.89
C ILE A 728 0.16 -6.50 -2.15
N THR A 729 0.59 -7.31 -1.19
CA THR A 729 1.85 -7.07 -0.45
C THR A 729 3.06 -7.20 -1.37
N ALA A 730 3.13 -8.21 -2.25
CA ALA A 730 4.21 -8.38 -3.21
C ALA A 730 4.32 -7.21 -4.20
N ILE A 731 3.20 -6.75 -4.77
CA ILE A 731 3.15 -5.58 -5.66
C ILE A 731 3.59 -4.31 -4.91
N SER A 732 3.11 -4.12 -3.69
CA SER A 732 3.48 -2.96 -2.86
C SER A 732 4.97 -2.96 -2.53
N LEU A 733 5.55 -4.12 -2.24
CA LEU A 733 6.98 -4.28 -1.95
C LEU A 733 7.85 -4.03 -3.19
N THR A 734 7.51 -4.61 -4.34
CA THR A 734 8.23 -4.33 -5.60
C THR A 734 8.15 -2.86 -5.98
N TYR A 735 6.96 -2.25 -5.88
CA TYR A 735 6.77 -0.84 -6.15
C TYR A 735 7.62 0.06 -5.23
N THR A 736 7.64 -0.21 -3.93
CA THR A 736 8.44 0.57 -2.97
C THR A 736 9.95 0.43 -3.23
N ILE A 737 10.45 -0.76 -3.56
CA ILE A 737 11.86 -0.99 -3.89
C ILE A 737 12.27 -0.25 -5.17
N VAL A 738 11.46 -0.34 -6.24
CA VAL A 738 11.71 0.40 -7.49
C VAL A 738 11.75 1.90 -7.23
N LEU A 739 10.89 2.40 -6.35
CA LEU A 739 10.85 3.81 -5.97
C LEU A 739 12.13 4.23 -5.20
N ILE A 740 12.64 3.40 -4.29
CA ILE A 740 13.93 3.65 -3.62
C ILE A 740 15.07 3.74 -4.66
N ILE A 741 15.15 2.78 -5.58
CA ILE A 741 16.19 2.70 -6.61
C ILE A 741 16.13 3.94 -7.53
N THR A 742 14.94 4.28 -8.03
CA THR A 742 14.77 5.44 -8.93
C THR A 742 15.17 6.75 -8.25
N ILE A 743 14.88 6.92 -6.96
CA ILE A 743 15.25 8.11 -6.22
C ILE A 743 16.76 8.19 -5.99
N GLN A 744 17.37 7.07 -5.61
CA GLN A 744 18.81 7.01 -5.36
C GLN A 744 19.64 7.22 -6.63
N PHE A 745 19.25 6.63 -7.76
CA PHE A 745 20.05 6.70 -9.00
C PHE A 745 19.68 7.87 -9.91
N SER A 746 18.39 8.25 -9.99
CA SER A 746 17.93 9.31 -10.90
C SER A 746 17.83 10.67 -10.19
N VAL A 747 17.03 10.73 -9.12
CA VAL A 747 16.68 12.01 -8.48
C VAL A 747 17.89 12.59 -7.75
N TYR A 748 18.59 11.80 -6.93
CA TYR A 748 19.80 12.23 -6.22
C TYR A 748 20.88 12.71 -7.20
N LYS A 749 21.15 11.96 -8.27
CA LYS A 749 22.12 12.35 -9.30
C LYS A 749 21.75 13.67 -9.97
N LYS A 750 20.47 13.87 -10.30
CA LYS A 750 19.97 15.12 -10.90
C LYS A 750 20.12 16.31 -9.94
N PHE A 751 19.77 16.15 -8.67
CA PHE A 751 19.97 17.20 -7.66
C PHE A 751 21.46 17.51 -7.44
N ARG A 752 22.33 16.50 -7.40
CA ARG A 752 23.79 16.69 -7.31
C ARG A 752 24.33 17.44 -8.52
N LEU A 753 23.88 17.11 -9.74
CA LEU A 753 24.25 17.83 -10.96
C LEU A 753 23.78 19.28 -10.94
N ASN A 754 22.53 19.53 -10.54
CA ASN A 754 22.01 20.89 -10.40
C ASN A 754 22.79 21.69 -9.37
N LEU A 755 23.13 21.09 -8.23
CA LEU A 755 23.97 21.72 -7.21
C LEU A 755 25.35 22.09 -7.75
N ASN A 756 26.00 21.16 -8.46
CA ASN A 756 27.29 21.43 -9.09
C ASN A 756 27.20 22.54 -10.15
N ARG A 757 26.09 22.62 -10.90
CA ARG A 757 25.82 23.74 -11.82
C ARG A 757 25.65 25.05 -11.07
N THR A 758 24.91 25.09 -9.97
CA THR A 758 24.78 26.31 -9.16
C THR A 758 26.11 26.75 -8.58
N LYS A 759 26.97 25.82 -8.15
CA LYS A 759 28.36 26.11 -7.75
C LYS A 759 29.20 26.64 -8.91
N MET A 760 28.99 26.15 -10.13
CA MET A 760 29.68 26.69 -11.31
C MET A 760 29.30 28.15 -11.61
N ILE A 761 28.10 28.60 -11.24
CA ILE A 761 27.67 29.99 -11.46
C ILE A 761 28.58 30.95 -10.68
N SER A 762 29.08 30.59 -9.48
CA SER A 762 30.01 31.45 -8.74
C SER A 762 31.40 31.59 -9.37
N LEU A 763 31.74 30.73 -10.33
CA LEU A 763 32.98 30.82 -11.11
C LEU A 763 32.86 31.75 -12.32
N ILE A 764 31.63 32.15 -12.69
CA ILE A 764 31.32 32.93 -13.91
C ILE A 764 31.08 34.42 -13.57
N PHE A 765 31.19 34.81 -12.31
CA PHE A 765 30.99 36.21 -11.93
C PHE A 765 32.01 37.14 -12.63
N PRO A 766 31.59 38.33 -13.13
CA PRO A 766 32.50 39.24 -13.82
C PRO A 766 33.64 39.70 -12.91
N LEU A 767 34.83 39.88 -13.49
CA LEU A 767 35.99 40.33 -12.71
C LEU A 767 35.75 41.67 -12.01
N GLU A 768 35.12 42.62 -12.71
CA GLU A 768 34.85 43.96 -12.16
C GLU A 768 33.95 43.87 -10.92
N THR A 769 32.86 43.10 -11.00
CA THR A 769 31.95 42.92 -9.85
C THR A 769 32.61 42.19 -8.68
N ILE A 770 33.42 41.16 -8.94
CA ILE A 770 34.13 40.44 -7.88
C ILE A 770 35.11 41.36 -7.13
N PHE A 771 35.91 42.14 -7.86
CA PHE A 771 37.07 42.83 -7.30
C PHE A 771 36.79 44.27 -6.89
N LEU A 772 35.80 44.94 -7.49
CA LEU A 772 35.55 46.38 -7.31
C LEU A 772 34.21 46.69 -6.61
N ASN A 773 33.24 45.76 -6.60
CA ASN A 773 31.95 45.98 -5.93
C ASN A 773 31.98 45.60 -4.45
N ASP A 774 32.03 46.60 -3.57
CA ASP A 774 32.05 46.41 -2.11
C ASP A 774 30.75 45.83 -1.54
N HIS A 775 29.59 46.08 -2.18
CA HIS A 775 28.32 45.49 -1.77
C HIS A 775 28.28 43.99 -2.06
N PHE A 776 28.77 43.58 -3.23
CA PHE A 776 28.91 42.17 -3.58
C PHE A 776 29.86 41.45 -2.61
N GLU A 777 31.01 42.05 -2.28
CA GLU A 777 31.94 41.48 -1.31
C GLU A 777 31.33 41.33 0.09
N ARG A 778 30.55 42.31 0.57
CA ARG A 778 29.88 42.24 1.88
C ARG A 778 28.87 41.08 1.94
N GLU A 779 28.08 40.88 0.88
CA GLU A 779 27.12 39.78 0.82
C GLU A 779 27.82 38.42 0.67
N LEU A 780 28.90 38.35 -0.13
CA LEU A 780 29.70 37.13 -0.28
C LEU A 780 30.39 36.76 1.05
N ARG A 781 30.90 37.75 1.80
CA ARG A 781 31.46 37.56 3.14
C ARG A 781 30.39 37.09 4.12
N ARG A 782 29.18 37.68 4.10
CA ARG A 782 28.04 37.24 4.94
C ARG A 782 27.69 35.78 4.68
N MET A 783 27.67 35.33 3.43
CA MET A 783 27.45 33.92 3.11
C MET A 783 28.53 33.02 3.71
N VAL A 784 29.81 33.36 3.51
CA VAL A 784 30.93 32.55 4.03
C VAL A 784 31.05 32.57 5.57
N THR A 785 30.69 33.67 6.26
CA THR A 785 30.82 33.79 7.72
C THR A 785 29.59 33.34 8.50
N SER A 786 28.37 33.57 7.98
CA SER A 786 27.13 33.16 8.67
C SER A 786 27.00 31.65 8.84
N GLU A 787 27.77 30.87 8.07
CA GLU A 787 27.75 29.40 8.09
C GLU A 787 28.97 28.77 8.78
N LYS A 788 29.96 29.56 9.25
CA LYS A 788 31.00 29.06 10.18
C LYS A 788 30.51 28.99 11.63
N LEU A 789 29.36 29.63 11.91
CA LEU A 789 28.72 29.72 13.22
C LEU A 789 27.53 28.75 13.37
N ILE A 790 27.15 28.04 12.30
CA ILE A 790 26.16 26.95 12.27
C ILE A 790 26.93 25.65 12.06
#